data_AF-A0A150Q9S9-F1
#
_entry.id   AF-A0A150Q9S9-F1
#
_cell.length_a   1.000
_cell.length_b   1.000
_cell.length_c   1.000
_cell.angle_alpha   90.00
_cell.angle_beta   90.00
_cell.angle_gamma   90.00
#
_symmetry.space_group_name_H-M   'P 1'
#
loop_
_entity.id
_entity.type
_entity.pdbx_description
1 polymer ?
#
loop_
_entity_poly.entity_id
_entity_poly.type
_entity_poly.pdbx_seq_one_letter_code
_entity_poly.pdbx_strand_id
1 'polypeptide(L)'
;MLERAHGTPELRSRAVPETSAWTSRARAGARRRLGASLEERLAKGSALAVAGILLACGQPSEQRAVESASGSGGAGATAGAGAMAGAGSSGGATGTTASGGASASGAGGGPGACQEGTTSTTWATSCQVTRESCTAGTWRAPRDGGETRAPLRHESEHFAIYWPEGTDITLGQAEAAAETLEGIWSAYFGSPIFFPEPYCSSADKWKAAVHFDNDFPLWGGGWTRNGISYMGMWIGPGAARDRWGLAHELMHGVQSTTQAFPECGGVGCWIFESHANWMPHQIWRDDVHCSEMLPNMPHLYYGNTRDRYCNWQFFEFLKDKHCHGAVNDMWAFEAPSGQRDPWQKLMLSRGWDIEQLNDLFGEWAMHNITWDYKDPPPTDGADRSSVYRQAYGSIETDPTSRGRTERRLRLTRLEALDADWAQDRRFVSPYHWAPQRWGYNVVRLHPEPGATSVQVEFRGVTQADAESGWRWGLVATDPDLTRARYSPLQRGADGALSFCVNPGENVYLVVVATPTEYQKLVWTNPSDGPAYPSIYRYPYMVQVDGAWPAGFQDGQVEACSAGTVRHSNGGGCAPPGTPSSVYVGPYARILGGEVSGDVRVEDHATIVNGTISGGRIGALSLVGQGGAGIQARDFDVSGSAVVQTTFYPLGWFGGGQSVSGTARLLGDVEFVATSKSSNTFYGFVPGDWTGVSSVAEVTVAPPYAWRP
;
A
#
# COMPACT_ATOMS: atom_id res chain seq x y z
N MET A 1 27.73 38.85 31.35
CA MET A 1 28.27 40.23 31.38
C MET A 1 27.99 40.86 30.02
N LEU A 2 27.20 41.95 30.04
CA LEU A 2 27.07 43.03 29.04
C LEU A 2 26.61 42.62 27.61
N GLU A 3 25.59 43.18 26.97
CA GLU A 3 24.61 44.24 27.30
C GLU A 3 23.52 44.24 26.20
N ARG A 4 22.38 44.88 26.50
CA ARG A 4 21.13 44.96 25.72
C ARG A 4 21.20 46.03 24.62
N ALA A 5 20.34 45.93 23.60
CA ALA A 5 19.51 47.06 23.18
C ALA A 5 18.25 46.61 22.41
N HIS A 6 17.11 47.12 22.88
CA HIS A 6 15.74 46.96 22.35
C HIS A 6 15.47 47.88 21.15
N GLY A 7 14.44 47.55 20.36
CA GLY A 7 13.73 48.54 19.54
C GLY A 7 12.67 47.97 18.60
N THR A 8 11.44 47.78 19.09
CA THR A 8 10.19 47.87 18.30
C THR A 8 9.61 49.27 18.48
N PRO A 9 8.89 49.83 17.48
CA PRO A 9 7.42 49.82 17.56
C PRO A 9 6.63 49.75 16.22
N GLU A 10 5.42 49.21 16.34
CA GLU A 10 4.12 49.53 15.70
C GLU A 10 3.89 49.59 14.18
N LEU A 11 3.12 48.58 13.72
CA LEU A 11 1.78 48.68 13.10
C LEU A 11 1.41 49.95 12.30
N ARG A 12 1.31 49.80 10.97
CA ARG A 12 0.17 50.33 10.19
C ARG A 12 -0.24 49.39 9.07
N SER A 13 -1.53 49.05 9.11
CA SER A 13 -2.33 48.38 8.09
C SER A 13 -2.28 49.07 6.72
N ARG A 14 -2.17 48.29 5.64
CA ARG A 14 -2.91 48.50 4.40
C ARG A 14 -2.89 47.25 3.53
N ALA A 15 -4.08 46.70 3.31
CA ALA A 15 -4.36 45.68 2.31
C ALA A 15 -4.17 46.24 0.89
N VAL A 16 -3.54 45.47 0.02
CA VAL A 16 -3.64 45.55 -1.45
C VAL A 16 -3.58 44.11 -1.99
N PRO A 17 -4.46 43.71 -2.92
CA PRO A 17 -4.53 42.34 -3.42
C PRO A 17 -3.48 42.10 -4.51
N GLU A 18 -2.70 41.02 -4.40
CA GLU A 18 -1.80 40.60 -5.46
C GLU A 18 -2.53 39.69 -6.46
N THR A 19 -2.97 40.30 -7.55
CA THR A 19 -3.17 39.65 -8.84
C THR A 19 -1.84 39.62 -9.58
N SER A 20 -1.21 38.46 -9.77
CA SER A 20 -0.04 38.31 -10.64
C SER A 20 -0.39 37.51 -11.90
N ALA A 21 -0.83 38.24 -12.93
CA ALA A 21 -0.91 37.77 -14.30
C ALA A 21 0.48 37.85 -14.95
N TRP A 22 1.02 36.72 -15.43
CA TRP A 22 2.21 36.69 -16.26
C TRP A 22 1.79 36.53 -17.73
N THR A 23 1.82 37.63 -18.50
CA THR A 23 1.77 37.62 -19.96
C THR A 23 3.17 37.68 -20.54
N SER A 24 3.61 36.65 -21.28
CA SER A 24 4.78 36.74 -22.15
C SER A 24 4.34 36.98 -23.60
N ARG A 25 4.76 38.12 -24.18
CA ARG A 25 4.63 38.39 -25.61
C ARG A 25 5.80 37.76 -26.36
N ALA A 26 5.49 36.96 -27.37
CA ALA A 26 6.44 36.42 -28.32
C ALA A 26 6.96 37.50 -29.30
N ARG A 27 8.27 37.50 -29.56
CA ARG A 27 8.84 37.89 -30.85
C ARG A 27 9.84 36.83 -31.30
N ALA A 28 9.71 36.44 -32.56
CA ALA A 28 10.45 35.37 -33.23
C ALA A 28 11.93 35.72 -33.47
N GLY A 29 12.80 34.70 -33.45
CA GLY A 29 14.12 34.77 -34.07
C GLY A 29 15.17 33.78 -33.54
N ALA A 30 15.49 32.79 -34.38
CA ALA A 30 16.77 32.05 -34.47
C ALA A 30 17.13 30.96 -33.43
N ARG A 31 17.46 29.79 -33.99
CA ARG A 31 17.93 28.54 -33.37
C ARG A 31 19.25 28.69 -32.61
N ARG A 32 19.36 28.07 -31.42
CA ARG A 32 20.52 27.28 -30.95
C ARG A 32 20.16 26.44 -29.71
N ARG A 33 20.58 25.18 -29.71
CA ARG A 33 20.49 24.20 -28.62
C ARG A 33 21.23 24.70 -27.38
N LEU A 34 20.60 24.60 -26.19
CA LEU A 34 21.17 24.21 -24.89
C LEU A 34 20.14 24.48 -23.77
N GLY A 35 19.88 23.46 -22.93
CA GLY A 35 19.21 23.59 -21.64
C GLY A 35 17.84 22.94 -21.54
N ALA A 36 17.81 21.65 -21.16
CA ALA A 36 16.60 20.99 -20.64
C ALA A 36 16.07 21.77 -19.42
N SER A 37 14.76 22.03 -19.40
CA SER A 37 14.10 22.70 -18.27
C SER A 37 14.04 21.79 -17.04
N LEU A 38 13.86 22.39 -15.87
CA LEU A 38 13.77 21.70 -14.57
C LEU A 38 12.64 20.64 -14.53
N GLU A 39 11.58 20.81 -15.34
CA GLU A 39 10.47 19.86 -15.51
C GLU A 39 10.88 18.57 -16.25
N GLU A 40 11.81 18.66 -17.20
CA GLU A 40 12.32 17.50 -17.96
C GLU A 40 13.21 16.58 -17.09
N ARG A 41 13.78 17.13 -16.01
CA ARG A 41 14.54 16.36 -15.01
C ARG A 41 13.63 15.71 -13.96
N LEU A 42 12.48 16.32 -13.66
CA LEU A 42 11.46 15.75 -12.77
C LEU A 42 10.80 14.50 -13.41
N ALA A 43 10.58 14.51 -14.73
CA ALA A 43 10.01 13.38 -15.45
C ALA A 43 10.95 12.16 -15.56
N LYS A 44 12.26 12.36 -15.67
CA LYS A 44 13.24 11.26 -15.77
C LYS A 44 13.44 10.48 -14.46
N GLY A 45 13.27 11.14 -13.31
CA GLY A 45 13.32 10.48 -12.00
C GLY A 45 12.13 9.55 -11.78
N SER A 46 10.93 9.98 -12.15
CA SER A 46 9.71 9.17 -12.08
C SER A 46 9.69 8.04 -13.12
N ALA A 47 10.21 8.27 -14.33
CA ALA A 47 10.28 7.26 -15.39
C ALA A 47 11.22 6.08 -15.05
N LEU A 48 12.30 6.31 -14.30
CA LEU A 48 13.18 5.23 -13.82
C LEU A 48 12.49 4.39 -12.73
N ALA A 49 11.70 5.02 -11.85
CA ALA A 49 10.90 4.32 -10.84
C ALA A 49 9.74 3.52 -11.47
N VAL A 50 9.01 4.11 -12.41
CA VAL A 50 7.89 3.47 -13.12
C VAL A 50 8.37 2.37 -14.06
N ALA A 51 9.48 2.55 -14.79
CA ALA A 51 10.05 1.49 -15.62
C ALA A 51 10.58 0.33 -14.77
N GLY A 52 11.20 0.60 -13.61
CA GLY A 52 11.63 -0.45 -12.69
C GLY A 52 10.48 -1.27 -12.11
N ILE A 53 9.34 -0.63 -11.80
CA ILE A 53 8.14 -1.28 -11.27
C ILE A 53 7.38 -2.06 -12.36
N LEU A 54 7.22 -1.49 -13.57
CA LEU A 54 6.57 -2.16 -14.70
C LEU A 54 7.40 -3.33 -15.28
N LEU A 55 8.74 -3.27 -15.23
CA LEU A 55 9.59 -4.42 -15.60
C LEU A 55 9.61 -5.52 -14.52
N ALA A 56 9.27 -5.21 -13.27
CA ALA A 56 9.20 -6.17 -12.17
C ALA A 56 7.83 -6.87 -12.05
N CYS A 57 6.76 -6.26 -12.56
CA CYS A 57 5.45 -6.88 -12.71
C CYS A 57 5.41 -7.64 -14.03
N GLY A 58 5.79 -8.92 -13.98
CA GLY A 58 5.86 -9.80 -15.15
C GLY A 58 4.63 -9.71 -16.05
N GLN A 59 4.86 -9.60 -17.36
CA GLN A 59 3.80 -9.65 -18.36
C GLN A 59 2.98 -10.95 -18.20
N PRO A 60 1.64 -10.89 -18.13
CA PRO A 60 0.83 -12.09 -18.16
C PRO A 60 1.00 -12.78 -19.51
N SER A 61 1.42 -14.04 -19.48
CA SER A 61 1.40 -14.91 -20.66
C SER A 61 -0.05 -15.30 -20.98
N GLU A 62 -0.73 -14.55 -21.84
CA GLU A 62 -1.93 -15.05 -22.52
C GLU A 62 -1.50 -16.00 -23.65
N GLN A 63 -1.78 -17.30 -23.48
CA GLN A 63 -2.27 -18.22 -24.52
C GLN A 63 -2.27 -19.67 -24.02
N ARG A 64 -3.45 -20.17 -23.64
CA ARG A 64 -3.81 -21.58 -23.89
C ARG A 64 -5.27 -21.65 -24.33
N ALA A 65 -5.44 -21.89 -25.63
CA ALA A 65 -6.69 -22.31 -26.22
C ALA A 65 -7.13 -23.64 -25.59
N VAL A 66 -8.37 -23.71 -25.13
CA VAL A 66 -9.03 -24.98 -24.78
C VAL A 66 -9.83 -25.41 -26.00
N GLU A 67 -9.33 -26.46 -26.66
CA GLU A 67 -10.07 -27.19 -27.69
C GLU A 67 -11.26 -27.92 -27.06
N SER A 68 -12.40 -27.80 -27.74
CA SER A 68 -13.65 -28.48 -27.49
C SER A 68 -13.54 -30.00 -27.68
N ALA A 69 -14.06 -30.77 -26.73
CA ALA A 69 -14.45 -32.15 -26.97
C ALA A 69 -15.91 -32.36 -26.56
N SER A 70 -16.70 -32.75 -27.56
CA SER A 70 -18.10 -33.16 -27.53
C SER A 70 -18.39 -34.33 -26.58
N GLY A 71 -19.56 -34.28 -25.92
CA GLY A 71 -20.13 -35.42 -25.21
C GLY A 71 -21.62 -35.20 -24.90
N SER A 72 -22.46 -35.90 -25.64
CA SER A 72 -23.93 -35.85 -25.70
C SER A 72 -24.69 -36.32 -24.46
N GLY A 73 -25.92 -35.82 -24.26
CA GLY A 73 -27.04 -36.67 -23.82
C GLY A 73 -28.13 -36.04 -22.95
N GLY A 74 -29.32 -35.79 -23.53
CA GLY A 74 -30.57 -36.29 -22.94
C GLY A 74 -31.48 -35.36 -22.13
N ALA A 75 -32.39 -34.69 -22.83
CA ALA A 75 -33.85 -34.61 -22.63
C ALA A 75 -34.48 -34.40 -21.23
N GLY A 76 -35.43 -33.44 -21.16
CA GLY A 76 -36.52 -33.47 -20.17
C GLY A 76 -37.24 -32.14 -19.95
N ALA A 77 -38.33 -31.93 -20.68
CA ALA A 77 -39.24 -30.77 -20.55
C ALA A 77 -40.01 -30.77 -19.21
N THR A 78 -40.44 -29.59 -18.74
CA THR A 78 -41.88 -29.23 -18.59
C THR A 78 -42.06 -27.85 -17.98
N ALA A 79 -43.07 -27.15 -18.50
CA ALA A 79 -43.57 -25.85 -18.06
C ALA A 79 -44.37 -25.95 -16.76
N GLY A 80 -44.41 -24.84 -16.00
CA GLY A 80 -45.31 -24.66 -14.88
C GLY A 80 -45.47 -23.17 -14.55
N ALA A 81 -46.53 -22.57 -15.10
CA ALA A 81 -46.97 -21.22 -14.80
C ALA A 81 -47.50 -21.11 -13.36
N GLY A 82 -47.27 -19.96 -12.73
CA GLY A 82 -47.84 -19.62 -11.42
C GLY A 82 -47.78 -18.12 -11.17
N ALA A 83 -48.74 -17.39 -11.73
CA ALA A 83 -49.02 -16.02 -11.36
C ALA A 83 -49.94 -15.97 -10.14
N MET A 84 -49.61 -15.16 -9.13
CA MET A 84 -50.61 -14.50 -8.30
C MET A 84 -50.13 -13.10 -7.90
N ALA A 85 -50.97 -12.14 -8.24
CA ALA A 85 -50.88 -10.73 -7.88
C ALA A 85 -51.46 -10.49 -6.48
N GLY A 86 -50.99 -9.43 -5.82
CA GLY A 86 -51.57 -8.89 -4.61
C GLY A 86 -50.96 -7.51 -4.31
N ALA A 87 -51.63 -6.47 -4.77
CA ALA A 87 -51.28 -5.07 -4.56
C ALA A 87 -51.80 -4.54 -3.21
N GLY A 88 -51.16 -3.50 -2.66
CA GLY A 88 -51.89 -2.47 -1.90
C GLY A 88 -51.17 -1.79 -0.73
N SER A 89 -50.91 -0.49 -0.92
CA SER A 89 -51.06 0.61 0.06
C SER A 89 -49.88 1.09 0.93
N SER A 90 -49.21 2.11 0.39
CA SER A 90 -48.90 3.45 0.93
C SER A 90 -49.07 3.84 2.42
N GLY A 91 -48.07 4.62 2.88
CA GLY A 91 -48.10 5.62 3.97
C GLY A 91 -46.88 5.45 4.90
N GLY A 92 -46.04 6.41 5.27
CA GLY A 92 -45.91 7.86 5.08
C GLY A 92 -44.86 8.37 6.09
N ALA A 93 -44.24 9.52 5.79
CA ALA A 93 -43.56 10.45 6.71
C ALA A 93 -42.21 10.06 7.39
N THR A 94 -41.14 10.69 6.87
CA THR A 94 -40.16 11.55 7.57
C THR A 94 -39.90 11.33 9.06
N GLY A 95 -38.66 10.98 9.38
CA GLY A 95 -38.07 11.12 10.71
C GLY A 95 -36.54 11.02 10.63
N THR A 96 -35.87 12.16 10.50
CA THR A 96 -34.43 12.32 10.72
C THR A 96 -34.11 12.10 12.20
N THR A 97 -33.42 11.02 12.52
CA THR A 97 -32.78 10.83 13.82
C THR A 97 -31.28 10.66 13.64
N ALA A 98 -30.55 11.68 14.08
CA ALA A 98 -29.13 11.63 14.34
C ALA A 98 -28.85 10.53 15.38
N SER A 99 -28.10 9.49 15.01
CA SER A 99 -27.50 8.56 15.96
C SER A 99 -26.09 9.05 16.27
N GLY A 100 -26.01 9.92 17.27
CA GLY A 100 -24.76 10.20 17.97
C GLY A 100 -24.28 8.98 18.76
N GLY A 101 -22.95 8.91 18.89
CA GLY A 101 -22.13 7.93 19.59
C GLY A 101 -22.78 7.02 20.64
N ALA A 102 -22.49 5.74 20.49
CA ALA A 102 -22.28 4.86 21.63
C ALA A 102 -20.80 4.44 21.63
N SER A 103 -19.99 5.22 22.34
CA SER A 103 -18.73 4.79 22.91
C SER A 103 -18.97 3.52 23.73
N ALA A 104 -18.56 2.37 23.19
CA ALA A 104 -18.46 1.14 23.97
C ALA A 104 -17.25 1.27 24.90
N SER A 105 -17.47 1.91 26.04
CA SER A 105 -16.68 1.69 27.24
C SER A 105 -16.63 0.18 27.50
N GLY A 106 -15.43 -0.37 27.61
CA GLY A 106 -15.20 -1.78 27.90
C GLY A 106 -16.05 -2.24 29.08
N ALA A 107 -17.09 -3.03 28.79
CA ALA A 107 -17.74 -3.85 29.78
C ALA A 107 -16.83 -5.07 29.95
N GLY A 108 -16.09 -5.10 31.06
CA GLY A 108 -15.37 -6.29 31.50
C GLY A 108 -16.33 -7.48 31.54
N GLY A 109 -16.15 -8.40 30.59
CA GLY A 109 -16.71 -9.74 30.70
C GLY A 109 -16.18 -10.36 31.99
N GLY A 110 -17.07 -11.04 32.73
CA GLY A 110 -16.74 -11.61 34.03
C GLY A 110 -15.45 -12.44 34.01
N PRO A 111 -14.73 -12.54 35.14
CA PRO A 111 -13.52 -13.35 35.21
C PRO A 111 -13.87 -14.81 34.91
N GLY A 112 -13.39 -15.34 33.78
CA GLY A 112 -13.40 -16.78 33.50
C GLY A 112 -13.96 -17.25 32.15
N ALA A 113 -14.44 -16.39 31.24
CA ALA A 113 -14.89 -16.82 29.90
C ALA A 113 -14.15 -16.07 28.78
N CYS A 114 -13.63 -16.81 27.81
CA CYS A 114 -13.00 -16.26 26.61
C CYS A 114 -14.03 -15.61 25.67
N GLN A 115 -13.57 -14.75 24.76
CA GLN A 115 -14.41 -14.11 23.74
C GLN A 115 -14.61 -15.04 22.54
N GLU A 116 -15.86 -15.36 22.22
CA GLU A 116 -16.24 -16.22 21.09
C GLU A 116 -16.03 -15.59 19.71
N GLY A 117 -15.61 -14.33 19.63
CA GLY A 117 -15.43 -13.60 18.38
C GLY A 117 -16.70 -13.47 17.52
N THR A 118 -16.57 -12.80 16.38
CA THR A 118 -17.66 -12.60 15.42
C THR A 118 -17.22 -13.02 14.03
N THR A 119 -18.08 -13.73 13.32
CA THR A 119 -17.96 -13.97 11.86
C THR A 119 -18.72 -12.91 11.05
N SER A 120 -19.42 -12.00 11.73
CA SER A 120 -20.19 -10.94 11.11
C SER A 120 -19.38 -9.65 11.10
N THR A 121 -19.28 -9.07 9.91
CA THR A 121 -18.79 -7.72 9.67
C THR A 121 -19.96 -6.83 9.28
N THR A 122 -20.02 -5.64 9.86
CA THR A 122 -21.00 -4.63 9.43
C THR A 122 -20.47 -3.95 8.17
N TRP A 123 -20.91 -4.44 7.02
CA TRP A 123 -20.68 -3.85 5.69
C TRP A 123 -21.71 -2.77 5.36
N ALA A 124 -21.43 -1.92 4.37
CA ALA A 124 -22.40 -0.96 3.87
C ALA A 124 -23.64 -1.68 3.31
N THR A 125 -24.83 -1.28 3.77
CA THR A 125 -26.11 -1.84 3.31
C THR A 125 -26.94 -0.84 2.50
N SER A 126 -26.51 0.42 2.46
CA SER A 126 -27.16 1.49 1.71
C SER A 126 -26.11 2.45 1.20
N CYS A 127 -26.07 2.62 -0.12
CA CYS A 127 -25.12 3.49 -0.82
C CYS A 127 -25.85 4.40 -1.80
N GLN A 128 -25.14 5.39 -2.33
CA GLN A 128 -25.61 6.20 -3.44
C GLN A 128 -25.99 5.30 -4.63
N VAL A 129 -27.20 5.47 -5.16
CA VAL A 129 -27.73 4.72 -6.31
C VAL A 129 -28.04 5.62 -7.51
N THR A 130 -27.91 6.93 -7.34
CA THR A 130 -28.15 7.94 -8.38
C THR A 130 -26.98 8.89 -8.43
N ARG A 131 -26.54 9.24 -9.65
CA ARG A 131 -25.54 10.31 -9.85
C ARG A 131 -26.05 11.67 -9.36
N GLU A 132 -25.13 12.54 -8.99
CA GLU A 132 -25.44 13.96 -8.77
C GLU A 132 -25.96 14.60 -10.06
N SER A 133 -26.89 15.56 -9.95
CA SER A 133 -27.41 16.28 -11.10
C SER A 133 -26.46 17.40 -11.51
N CYS A 134 -25.73 17.19 -12.60
CA CYS A 134 -24.84 18.21 -13.15
C CYS A 134 -25.59 19.23 -14.03
N THR A 135 -25.06 20.45 -14.06
CA THR A 135 -25.50 21.50 -14.98
C THR A 135 -25.28 21.03 -16.41
N ALA A 136 -26.36 21.03 -17.21
CA ALA A 136 -26.29 20.66 -18.61
C ALA A 136 -25.42 21.65 -19.40
N GLY A 137 -24.62 21.12 -20.32
CA GLY A 137 -23.68 21.90 -21.12
C GLY A 137 -23.23 21.12 -22.35
N THR A 138 -22.53 21.80 -23.27
CA THR A 138 -21.95 21.16 -24.45
C THR A 138 -20.46 20.95 -24.22
N TRP A 139 -20.00 19.70 -24.33
CA TRP A 139 -18.58 19.36 -24.26
C TRP A 139 -17.80 19.90 -25.46
N ARG A 140 -16.78 20.71 -25.19
CA ARG A 140 -15.96 21.36 -26.22
C ARG A 140 -14.54 20.82 -26.20
N ALA A 141 -13.99 20.54 -27.38
CA ALA A 141 -12.58 20.25 -27.51
C ALA A 141 -11.71 21.43 -27.03
N PRO A 142 -10.62 21.18 -26.28
CA PRO A 142 -9.61 22.19 -26.01
C PRO A 142 -9.09 22.85 -27.30
N ARG A 143 -9.03 24.18 -27.33
CA ARG A 143 -8.65 24.95 -28.53
C ARG A 143 -7.15 24.80 -28.85
N ASP A 144 -6.78 25.11 -30.10
CA ASP A 144 -5.39 25.21 -30.59
C ASP A 144 -4.54 23.94 -30.42
N GLY A 145 -5.17 22.76 -30.51
CA GLY A 145 -4.48 21.48 -30.37
C GLY A 145 -4.12 21.09 -28.93
N GLY A 146 -4.78 21.69 -27.93
CA GLY A 146 -4.55 21.41 -26.52
C GLY A 146 -3.19 21.91 -26.03
N GLU A 147 -2.47 21.04 -25.32
CA GLU A 147 -1.12 21.34 -24.82
C GLU A 147 -0.07 21.22 -25.93
N THR A 148 -0.12 20.16 -26.74
CA THR A 148 0.90 19.82 -27.74
C THR A 148 0.79 20.61 -29.05
N ARG A 149 -0.35 21.27 -29.28
CA ARG A 149 -0.70 21.98 -30.53
C ARG A 149 -0.82 21.08 -31.76
N ALA A 150 -0.90 19.77 -31.55
CA ALA A 150 -1.20 18.82 -32.62
C ALA A 150 -2.61 19.07 -33.19
N PRO A 151 -2.86 18.80 -34.49
CA PRO A 151 -4.18 18.98 -35.06
C PRO A 151 -5.20 18.03 -34.40
N LEU A 152 -6.43 18.52 -34.23
CA LEU A 152 -7.57 17.70 -33.82
C LEU A 152 -7.96 16.78 -34.98
N ARG A 153 -8.08 15.49 -34.71
CA ARG A 153 -8.24 14.45 -35.74
C ARG A 153 -9.47 13.57 -35.52
N HIS A 154 -9.91 13.40 -34.27
CA HIS A 154 -11.12 12.67 -33.91
C HIS A 154 -11.74 13.24 -32.63
N GLU A 155 -13.04 13.06 -32.46
CA GLU A 155 -13.79 13.46 -31.27
C GLU A 155 -14.89 12.44 -30.96
N SER A 156 -15.08 12.15 -29.68
CA SER A 156 -16.26 11.47 -29.13
C SER A 156 -17.07 12.45 -28.27
N GLU A 157 -17.98 11.99 -27.41
CA GLU A 157 -18.78 12.87 -26.54
C GLU A 157 -17.89 13.61 -25.53
N HIS A 158 -17.02 12.89 -24.84
CA HIS A 158 -16.18 13.39 -23.74
C HIS A 158 -14.70 13.53 -24.09
N PHE A 159 -14.24 13.05 -25.25
CA PHE A 159 -12.82 13.05 -25.64
C PHE A 159 -12.55 13.78 -26.96
N ALA A 160 -11.43 14.49 -26.99
CA ALA A 160 -10.88 15.13 -28.18
C ALA A 160 -9.47 14.58 -28.44
N ILE A 161 -9.22 14.08 -29.65
CA ILE A 161 -8.01 13.32 -29.97
C ILE A 161 -7.15 14.05 -30.98
N TYR A 162 -5.87 14.24 -30.64
CA TYR A 162 -4.91 15.05 -31.38
C TYR A 162 -3.65 14.26 -31.69
N TRP A 163 -3.13 14.36 -32.92
CA TRP A 163 -1.81 13.83 -33.27
C TRP A 163 -1.21 14.50 -34.53
N PRO A 164 0.11 14.69 -34.58
CA PRO A 164 0.79 15.25 -35.75
C PRO A 164 0.79 14.27 -36.94
N GLU A 165 1.12 14.76 -38.13
CA GLU A 165 1.37 13.86 -39.26
C GLU A 165 2.60 12.99 -38.98
N GLY A 166 2.55 11.71 -39.37
CA GLY A 166 3.65 10.76 -39.19
C GLY A 166 3.64 9.99 -37.86
N THR A 167 2.67 10.23 -36.98
CA THR A 167 2.43 9.36 -35.82
C THR A 167 1.89 7.99 -36.28
N ASP A 168 2.39 6.91 -35.68
CA ASP A 168 2.09 5.52 -36.02
C ASP A 168 0.73 5.06 -35.44
N ILE A 169 -0.29 5.91 -35.53
CA ILE A 169 -1.65 5.66 -35.09
C ILE A 169 -2.61 5.81 -36.27
N THR A 170 -3.45 4.80 -36.49
CA THR A 170 -4.52 4.86 -37.49
C THR A 170 -5.77 5.49 -36.89
N LEU A 171 -6.64 6.06 -37.74
CA LEU A 171 -7.93 6.58 -37.29
C LEU A 171 -8.75 5.50 -36.57
N GLY A 172 -8.79 4.27 -37.09
CA GLY A 172 -9.53 3.18 -36.45
C GLY A 172 -8.99 2.78 -35.07
N GLN A 173 -7.68 2.85 -34.85
CA GLN A 173 -7.11 2.65 -33.51
C GLN A 173 -7.48 3.78 -32.55
N ALA A 174 -7.46 5.03 -33.03
CA ALA A 174 -7.87 6.18 -32.23
C ALA A 174 -9.38 6.14 -31.89
N GLU A 175 -10.23 5.72 -32.83
CA GLU A 175 -11.66 5.48 -32.61
C GLU A 175 -11.89 4.39 -31.56
N ALA A 176 -11.19 3.25 -31.65
CA ALA A 176 -11.29 2.18 -30.65
C ALA A 176 -10.83 2.62 -29.25
N ALA A 177 -9.78 3.44 -29.17
CA ALA A 177 -9.35 4.05 -27.92
C ALA A 177 -10.41 5.00 -27.36
N ALA A 178 -11.03 5.83 -28.21
CA ALA A 178 -12.12 6.72 -27.82
C ALA A 178 -13.33 5.94 -27.27
N GLU A 179 -13.75 4.88 -27.96
CA GLU A 179 -14.84 4.01 -27.51
C GLU A 179 -14.54 3.37 -26.14
N THR A 180 -13.31 2.91 -25.94
CA THR A 180 -12.86 2.37 -24.65
C THR A 180 -12.94 3.44 -23.55
N LEU A 181 -12.47 4.65 -23.84
CA LEU A 181 -12.48 5.78 -22.91
C LEU A 181 -13.90 6.25 -22.57
N GLU A 182 -14.85 6.22 -23.49
CA GLU A 182 -16.26 6.51 -23.22
C GLU A 182 -16.90 5.46 -22.30
N GLY A 183 -16.53 4.19 -22.45
CA GLY A 183 -16.90 3.12 -21.53
C GLY A 183 -16.37 3.36 -20.12
N ILE A 184 -15.09 3.76 -20.01
CA ILE A 184 -14.45 4.10 -18.73
C ILE A 184 -15.13 5.33 -18.10
N TRP A 185 -15.38 6.37 -18.87
CA TRP A 185 -16.11 7.57 -18.43
C TRP A 185 -17.47 7.20 -17.82
N SER A 186 -18.23 6.36 -18.53
CA SER A 186 -19.53 5.87 -18.07
C SER A 186 -19.43 5.10 -16.76
N ALA A 187 -18.36 4.31 -16.55
CA ALA A 187 -18.14 3.57 -15.32
C ALA A 187 -17.75 4.49 -14.15
N TYR A 188 -16.84 5.43 -14.37
CA TYR A 188 -16.33 6.34 -13.33
C TYR A 188 -17.42 7.26 -12.76
N PHE A 189 -18.21 7.85 -13.65
CA PHE A 189 -19.23 8.84 -13.26
C PHE A 189 -20.63 8.24 -13.13
N GLY A 190 -20.79 6.96 -13.50
CA GLY A 190 -22.03 6.19 -13.39
C GLY A 190 -22.02 5.19 -12.24
N SER A 191 -23.00 4.28 -12.25
CA SER A 191 -23.12 3.23 -11.24
C SER A 191 -22.01 2.17 -11.40
N PRO A 192 -21.41 1.66 -10.30
CA PRO A 192 -21.68 1.97 -8.89
C PRO A 192 -20.76 3.06 -8.29
N ILE A 193 -19.81 3.59 -9.07
CA ILE A 193 -18.71 4.43 -8.56
C ILE A 193 -19.19 5.84 -8.22
N PHE A 194 -19.95 6.46 -9.11
CA PHE A 194 -20.49 7.82 -8.97
C PHE A 194 -19.44 8.85 -8.53
N PHE A 195 -18.23 8.80 -9.11
CA PHE A 195 -17.26 9.87 -8.90
C PHE A 195 -17.86 11.20 -9.41
N PRO A 196 -17.56 12.35 -8.79
CA PRO A 196 -18.08 13.63 -9.28
C PRO A 196 -17.64 13.93 -10.70
N GLU A 197 -18.61 14.21 -11.58
CA GLU A 197 -18.34 14.53 -12.99
C GLU A 197 -17.52 15.83 -13.11
N PRO A 198 -16.45 15.87 -13.94
CA PRO A 198 -15.73 17.10 -14.23
C PRO A 198 -16.67 18.22 -14.69
N TYR A 199 -16.44 19.42 -14.14
CA TYR A 199 -17.27 20.60 -14.43
C TYR A 199 -18.76 20.42 -14.10
N CYS A 200 -19.13 19.58 -13.13
CA CYS A 200 -20.54 19.29 -12.80
C CYS A 200 -21.37 20.55 -12.53
N SER A 201 -20.78 21.59 -11.93
CA SER A 201 -21.45 22.85 -11.60
C SER A 201 -21.49 23.90 -12.73
N SER A 202 -20.97 23.59 -13.93
CA SER A 202 -20.83 24.54 -15.03
C SER A 202 -21.49 24.04 -16.33
N ALA A 203 -22.09 24.95 -17.09
CA ALA A 203 -22.53 24.69 -18.46
C ALA A 203 -21.36 24.70 -19.48
N ASP A 204 -20.21 25.27 -19.08
CA ASP A 204 -18.97 25.23 -19.87
C ASP A 204 -18.22 23.92 -19.58
N LYS A 205 -18.41 22.94 -20.46
CA LYS A 205 -17.83 21.60 -20.37
C LYS A 205 -16.65 21.44 -21.35
N TRP A 206 -15.60 20.74 -20.94
CA TRP A 206 -14.39 20.56 -21.75
C TRP A 206 -14.01 19.08 -21.88
N LYS A 207 -13.87 18.61 -23.12
CA LYS A 207 -13.45 17.24 -23.41
C LYS A 207 -12.06 16.97 -22.85
N ALA A 208 -11.82 15.76 -22.37
CA ALA A 208 -10.48 15.29 -22.06
C ALA A 208 -9.65 15.25 -23.36
N ALA A 209 -8.44 15.81 -23.33
CA ALA A 209 -7.56 15.77 -24.50
C ALA A 209 -6.72 14.50 -24.48
N VAL A 210 -6.76 13.77 -25.59
CA VAL A 210 -5.93 12.59 -25.82
C VAL A 210 -4.91 12.93 -26.91
N HIS A 211 -3.64 12.91 -26.56
CA HIS A 211 -2.54 13.24 -27.45
C HIS A 211 -1.79 11.96 -27.84
N PHE A 212 -1.72 11.64 -29.13
CA PHE A 212 -0.85 10.57 -29.63
C PHE A 212 0.44 11.13 -30.22
N ASP A 213 1.57 10.53 -29.84
CA ASP A 213 2.89 10.76 -30.43
C ASP A 213 3.75 9.49 -30.29
N ASN A 214 4.67 9.25 -31.24
CA ASN A 214 5.53 8.06 -31.24
C ASN A 214 6.51 8.06 -30.05
N ASP A 215 6.84 9.24 -29.53
CA ASP A 215 7.75 9.39 -28.38
C ASP A 215 7.01 9.35 -27.02
N PHE A 216 5.67 9.33 -27.02
CA PHE A 216 4.92 9.30 -25.77
C PHE A 216 4.87 7.90 -25.18
N PRO A 217 5.00 7.78 -23.84
CA PRO A 217 4.63 6.58 -23.11
C PRO A 217 3.11 6.55 -22.93
N LEU A 218 2.61 6.05 -21.80
CA LEU A 218 1.23 6.19 -21.40
C LEU A 218 1.22 7.03 -20.13
N TRP A 219 0.75 8.28 -20.22
CA TRP A 219 0.67 9.25 -19.12
C TRP A 219 -0.67 9.99 -19.11
N GLY A 220 -1.07 10.43 -17.93
CA GLY A 220 -2.28 11.19 -17.66
C GLY A 220 -2.02 12.31 -16.67
N GLY A 221 -2.92 13.28 -16.64
CA GLY A 221 -2.80 14.45 -15.79
C GLY A 221 -3.64 15.60 -16.29
N GLY A 222 -3.26 16.83 -15.94
CA GLY A 222 -3.98 18.00 -16.42
C GLY A 222 -3.13 19.25 -16.47
N TRP A 223 -3.64 20.25 -17.16
CA TRP A 223 -3.00 21.55 -17.28
C TRP A 223 -4.04 22.66 -17.11
N THR A 224 -3.59 23.84 -16.69
CA THR A 224 -4.46 25.02 -16.59
C THR A 224 -4.13 26.02 -17.69
N ARG A 225 -5.15 26.53 -18.40
CA ARG A 225 -5.01 27.64 -19.36
C ARG A 225 -6.21 28.57 -19.26
N ASN A 226 -5.96 29.87 -19.12
CA ASN A 226 -6.99 30.90 -18.99
C ASN A 226 -8.00 30.63 -17.87
N GLY A 227 -7.54 30.09 -16.74
CA GLY A 227 -8.38 29.75 -15.59
C GLY A 227 -9.21 28.48 -15.75
N ILE A 228 -8.98 27.70 -16.81
CA ILE A 228 -9.64 26.41 -17.05
C ILE A 228 -8.63 25.30 -16.78
N SER A 229 -8.96 24.38 -15.87
CA SER A 229 -8.23 23.12 -15.68
C SER A 229 -8.74 22.10 -16.68
N TYR A 230 -7.86 21.54 -17.50
CA TYR A 230 -8.17 20.53 -18.51
C TYR A 230 -7.63 19.16 -18.11
N MET A 231 -8.38 18.12 -18.44
CA MET A 231 -7.91 16.73 -18.37
C MET A 231 -7.07 16.40 -19.61
N GLY A 232 -5.97 15.68 -19.43
CA GLY A 232 -5.01 15.32 -20.48
C GLY A 232 -4.50 13.90 -20.37
N MET A 233 -4.21 13.32 -21.53
CA MET A 233 -3.54 12.04 -21.70
C MET A 233 -2.52 12.14 -22.83
N TRP A 234 -1.34 11.55 -22.67
CA TRP A 234 -0.26 11.49 -23.66
C TRP A 234 0.11 10.03 -23.87
N ILE A 235 -0.14 9.53 -25.07
CA ILE A 235 -0.26 8.10 -25.34
C ILE A 235 0.60 7.73 -26.55
N GLY A 236 1.49 6.75 -26.38
CA GLY A 236 2.19 6.10 -27.48
C GLY A 236 1.24 5.17 -28.25
N PRO A 237 1.37 5.03 -29.58
CA PRO A 237 0.42 4.24 -30.36
C PRO A 237 0.26 2.78 -29.90
N GLY A 238 1.33 2.17 -29.35
CA GLY A 238 1.28 0.82 -28.80
C GLY A 238 0.41 0.67 -27.54
N ALA A 239 0.18 1.75 -26.80
CA ALA A 239 -0.62 1.80 -25.59
C ALA A 239 -2.10 2.15 -25.85
N ALA A 240 -2.48 2.53 -27.08
CA ALA A 240 -3.85 2.90 -27.44
C ALA A 240 -4.90 1.79 -27.18
N ARG A 241 -4.45 0.54 -27.02
CA ARG A 241 -5.29 -0.64 -26.75
C ARG A 241 -5.23 -1.12 -25.29
N ASP A 242 -4.41 -0.50 -24.46
CA ASP A 242 -4.25 -0.87 -23.06
C ASP A 242 -5.41 -0.30 -22.24
N ARG A 243 -6.52 -1.03 -22.19
CA ARG A 243 -7.73 -0.57 -21.47
C ARG A 243 -7.48 -0.23 -20.00
N TRP A 244 -6.63 -0.99 -19.31
CA TRP A 244 -6.34 -0.77 -17.89
C TRP A 244 -5.50 0.50 -17.72
N GLY A 245 -4.44 0.63 -18.51
CA GLY A 245 -3.60 1.83 -18.52
C GLY A 245 -4.38 3.08 -18.95
N LEU A 246 -5.24 3.00 -19.97
CA LEU A 246 -6.10 4.11 -20.38
C LEU A 246 -7.01 4.59 -19.24
N ALA A 247 -7.59 3.66 -18.49
CA ALA A 247 -8.41 4.00 -17.33
C ALA A 247 -7.59 4.63 -16.21
N HIS A 248 -6.43 4.05 -15.89
CA HIS A 248 -5.48 4.60 -14.92
C HIS A 248 -5.09 6.05 -15.25
N GLU A 249 -4.65 6.32 -16.49
CA GLU A 249 -4.23 7.66 -16.90
C GLU A 249 -5.40 8.64 -17.01
N LEU A 250 -6.59 8.18 -17.43
CA LEU A 250 -7.78 9.02 -17.42
C LEU A 250 -8.08 9.48 -15.99
N MET A 251 -7.89 8.61 -14.98
CA MET A 251 -8.11 9.00 -13.60
C MET A 251 -7.16 10.12 -13.16
N HIS A 252 -5.89 10.12 -13.58
CA HIS A 252 -5.01 11.27 -13.33
C HIS A 252 -5.54 12.56 -13.97
N GLY A 253 -6.14 12.46 -15.16
CA GLY A 253 -6.93 13.53 -15.75
C GLY A 253 -8.03 14.03 -14.83
N VAL A 254 -8.91 13.14 -14.37
CA VAL A 254 -10.03 13.48 -13.51
C VAL A 254 -9.56 14.10 -12.18
N GLN A 255 -8.51 13.56 -11.56
CA GLN A 255 -7.92 14.08 -10.31
C GLN A 255 -7.52 15.55 -10.44
N SER A 256 -6.98 15.96 -11.61
CA SER A 256 -6.58 17.34 -11.88
C SER A 256 -7.74 18.36 -11.90
N THR A 257 -8.98 17.88 -11.97
CA THR A 257 -10.20 18.71 -11.94
C THR A 257 -10.82 18.85 -10.54
N THR A 258 -10.22 18.22 -9.53
CA THR A 258 -10.68 18.23 -8.14
C THR A 258 -9.84 19.16 -7.26
N GLN A 259 -10.27 19.41 -6.01
CA GLN A 259 -9.44 20.08 -5.01
C GLN A 259 -8.18 19.25 -4.66
N ALA A 260 -8.23 17.92 -4.87
CA ALA A 260 -7.17 16.96 -4.62
C ALA A 260 -6.50 17.18 -3.24
N PHE A 261 -5.15 17.17 -3.19
CA PHE A 261 -4.37 17.20 -1.95
C PHE A 261 -3.16 18.15 -2.01
N PRO A 262 -3.36 19.48 -2.11
CA PRO A 262 -2.26 20.46 -2.21
C PRO A 262 -1.28 20.40 -1.02
N GLU A 263 -1.69 19.83 0.10
CA GLU A 263 -0.89 19.79 1.33
C GLU A 263 -0.21 18.43 1.57
N CYS A 264 -0.29 17.50 0.61
CA CYS A 264 0.35 16.18 0.66
C CYS A 264 1.79 16.16 0.10
N GLY A 265 2.35 17.33 -0.27
CA GLY A 265 3.69 17.43 -0.86
C GLY A 265 3.68 17.72 -2.37
N GLY A 266 2.57 18.24 -2.89
CA GLY A 266 2.43 18.66 -4.29
C GLY A 266 2.13 17.52 -5.26
N VAL A 267 2.60 17.66 -6.51
CA VAL A 267 2.35 16.72 -7.63
C VAL A 267 2.87 15.29 -7.41
N GLY A 268 3.70 15.07 -6.38
CA GLY A 268 4.27 13.76 -6.04
C GLY A 268 3.55 13.02 -4.91
N CYS A 269 2.40 13.51 -4.45
CA CYS A 269 1.60 12.87 -3.40
C CYS A 269 1.30 11.42 -3.78
N TRP A 270 1.74 10.49 -2.95
CA TRP A 270 1.77 9.05 -3.26
C TRP A 270 0.39 8.46 -3.59
N ILE A 271 -0.67 9.02 -3.03
CA ILE A 271 -2.03 8.47 -3.09
C ILE A 271 -2.66 8.59 -4.48
N PHE A 272 -2.15 9.49 -5.33
CA PHE A 272 -2.68 9.69 -6.68
C PHE A 272 -2.56 8.41 -7.50
N GLU A 273 -1.41 7.75 -7.43
CA GLU A 273 -1.10 6.48 -8.10
C GLU A 273 -1.96 5.33 -7.55
N SER A 274 -2.11 5.26 -6.23
CA SER A 274 -2.92 4.24 -5.57
C SER A 274 -4.37 4.32 -6.04
N HIS A 275 -4.92 5.52 -6.13
CA HIS A 275 -6.28 5.75 -6.62
C HIS A 275 -6.42 5.51 -8.12
N ALA A 276 -5.44 5.94 -8.92
CA ALA A 276 -5.42 5.66 -10.35
C ALA A 276 -5.30 4.17 -10.66
N ASN A 277 -4.73 3.35 -9.76
CA ASN A 277 -4.79 1.87 -9.84
C ASN A 277 -6.11 1.31 -9.28
N TRP A 278 -6.71 1.93 -8.27
CA TRP A 278 -7.97 1.50 -7.67
C TRP A 278 -9.16 1.66 -8.62
N MET A 279 -9.22 2.76 -9.39
CA MET A 279 -10.32 3.06 -10.29
C MET A 279 -10.49 2.05 -11.44
N PRO A 280 -9.45 1.64 -12.20
CA PRO A 280 -9.58 0.54 -13.15
C PRO A 280 -9.87 -0.80 -12.46
N HIS A 281 -9.36 -1.03 -11.24
CA HIS A 281 -9.74 -2.20 -10.45
C HIS A 281 -11.25 -2.26 -10.17
N GLN A 282 -11.97 -1.13 -10.11
CA GLN A 282 -13.43 -1.13 -9.96
C GLN A 282 -14.17 -1.58 -11.24
N ILE A 283 -13.51 -1.53 -12.41
CA ILE A 283 -14.07 -1.95 -13.70
C ILE A 283 -13.71 -3.42 -13.98
N TRP A 284 -12.44 -3.76 -13.83
CA TRP A 284 -11.90 -5.10 -14.08
C TRP A 284 -11.49 -5.75 -12.75
N ARG A 285 -12.50 -6.24 -12.01
CA ARG A 285 -12.38 -6.72 -10.62
C ARG A 285 -11.49 -7.96 -10.44
N ASP A 286 -11.13 -8.65 -11.51
CA ASP A 286 -10.30 -9.86 -11.50
C ASP A 286 -8.79 -9.57 -11.61
N ASP A 287 -8.41 -8.34 -11.95
CA ASP A 287 -7.01 -7.92 -12.02
C ASP A 287 -6.62 -7.10 -10.78
N VAL A 288 -5.67 -7.60 -10.00
CA VAL A 288 -5.14 -6.90 -8.81
C VAL A 288 -3.90 -6.06 -9.13
N HIS A 289 -3.39 -6.11 -10.35
CA HIS A 289 -2.20 -5.40 -10.80
C HIS A 289 -0.99 -5.59 -9.84
N CYS A 290 -0.19 -4.55 -9.60
CA CYS A 290 1.03 -4.62 -8.78
C CYS A 290 0.80 -4.62 -7.26
N SER A 291 -0.44 -4.78 -6.81
CA SER A 291 -0.86 -4.55 -5.41
C SER A 291 -0.27 -5.55 -4.40
N GLU A 292 0.37 -6.62 -4.84
CA GLU A 292 1.04 -7.62 -3.99
C GLU A 292 2.18 -7.04 -3.11
N MET A 293 2.73 -5.85 -3.43
CA MET A 293 3.81 -5.24 -2.63
C MET A 293 3.39 -4.92 -1.19
N LEU A 294 2.19 -4.36 -0.99
CA LEU A 294 1.68 -4.03 0.34
C LEU A 294 1.54 -5.27 1.25
N PRO A 295 0.85 -6.36 0.84
CA PRO A 295 0.74 -7.52 1.70
C PRO A 295 2.08 -8.18 1.99
N ASN A 296 3.10 -8.00 1.14
CA ASN A 296 4.45 -8.49 1.41
C ASN A 296 5.20 -7.70 2.49
N MET A 297 4.93 -6.39 2.60
CA MET A 297 5.64 -5.46 3.49
C MET A 297 4.67 -4.69 4.40
N PRO A 298 3.75 -5.38 5.12
CA PRO A 298 2.65 -4.71 5.80
C PRO A 298 3.10 -3.83 6.97
N HIS A 299 4.31 -4.04 7.50
CA HIS A 299 4.87 -3.28 8.63
C HIS A 299 5.27 -1.85 8.25
N LEU A 300 5.37 -1.53 6.98
CA LEU A 300 5.68 -0.17 6.50
C LEU A 300 4.47 0.74 6.66
N TYR A 301 4.72 2.05 6.81
CA TYR A 301 3.63 2.99 6.98
C TYR A 301 2.72 2.97 5.76
N TYR A 302 1.40 3.03 5.97
CA TYR A 302 0.49 3.08 4.82
C TYR A 302 0.72 4.37 4.02
N GLY A 303 0.99 4.20 2.73
CA GLY A 303 1.46 5.28 1.85
C GLY A 303 2.97 5.31 1.62
N ASN A 304 3.70 4.28 2.03
CA ASN A 304 5.13 4.21 1.81
C ASN A 304 5.47 4.26 0.32
N THR A 305 6.45 5.09 -0.02
CA THR A 305 6.97 5.23 -1.39
C THR A 305 7.37 3.93 -2.08
N ARG A 306 7.63 2.85 -1.33
CA ARG A 306 7.97 1.53 -1.90
C ARG A 306 6.78 0.64 -2.25
N ASP A 307 5.62 0.86 -1.62
CA ASP A 307 4.39 0.08 -1.90
C ASP A 307 3.25 0.93 -2.48
N ARG A 308 3.42 2.25 -2.54
CA ARG A 308 2.37 3.22 -2.90
C ARG A 308 1.70 3.00 -4.24
N TYR A 309 2.40 2.48 -5.25
CA TYR A 309 1.89 2.48 -6.61
C TYR A 309 0.57 1.69 -6.70
N CYS A 310 0.42 0.61 -5.93
CA CYS A 310 -0.81 -0.19 -5.91
C CYS A 310 -1.29 -0.56 -4.49
N ASN A 311 -1.01 0.23 -3.45
CA ASN A 311 -1.46 -0.07 -2.07
C ASN A 311 -2.95 0.25 -1.82
N TRP A 312 -3.84 0.14 -2.81
CA TRP A 312 -5.23 0.56 -2.74
C TRP A 312 -6.15 -0.33 -1.90
N GLN A 313 -5.66 -1.39 -1.26
CA GLN A 313 -6.49 -2.34 -0.51
C GLN A 313 -7.28 -1.70 0.64
N PHE A 314 -6.75 -0.63 1.26
CA PHE A 314 -7.52 0.14 2.23
C PHE A 314 -8.72 0.84 1.59
N PHE A 315 -8.62 1.29 0.32
CA PHE A 315 -9.76 1.87 -0.39
C PHE A 315 -10.84 0.84 -0.69
N GLU A 316 -10.48 -0.41 -0.97
CA GLU A 316 -11.46 -1.50 -1.06
C GLU A 316 -12.21 -1.65 0.26
N PHE A 317 -11.48 -1.75 1.37
CA PHE A 317 -12.12 -1.90 2.67
C PHE A 317 -12.97 -0.69 3.07
N LEU A 318 -12.47 0.52 2.80
CA LEU A 318 -13.22 1.77 3.01
C LEU A 318 -14.49 1.80 2.15
N LYS A 319 -14.41 1.40 0.87
CA LYS A 319 -15.56 1.26 -0.04
C LYS A 319 -16.56 0.25 0.50
N ASP A 320 -16.13 -0.93 0.94
CA ASP A 320 -17.03 -1.99 1.40
C ASP A 320 -17.78 -1.59 2.68
N LYS A 321 -17.14 -0.80 3.55
CA LYS A 321 -17.71 -0.30 4.81
C LYS A 321 -18.52 0.98 4.64
N HIS A 322 -18.15 1.84 3.71
CA HIS A 322 -18.65 3.23 3.62
C HIS A 322 -19.01 3.69 2.19
N CYS A 323 -19.17 2.75 1.25
CA CYS A 323 -19.50 2.97 -0.16
C CYS A 323 -18.38 3.67 -0.98
N HIS A 324 -18.50 3.66 -2.31
CA HIS A 324 -17.57 4.37 -3.21
C HIS A 324 -17.44 5.86 -2.88
N GLY A 325 -18.54 6.49 -2.45
CA GLY A 325 -18.54 7.90 -2.02
C GLY A 325 -17.50 8.22 -0.95
N ALA A 326 -17.16 7.25 -0.08
CA ALA A 326 -16.12 7.45 0.92
C ALA A 326 -14.74 7.68 0.32
N VAL A 327 -14.40 6.95 -0.73
CA VAL A 327 -13.16 7.14 -1.49
C VAL A 327 -13.24 8.41 -2.33
N ASN A 328 -14.36 8.63 -3.04
CA ASN A 328 -14.56 9.80 -3.90
C ASN A 328 -14.39 11.12 -3.13
N ASP A 329 -14.94 11.21 -1.92
CA ASP A 329 -14.87 12.40 -1.08
C ASP A 329 -13.46 12.73 -0.63
N MET A 330 -12.53 11.76 -0.58
CA MET A 330 -11.12 12.08 -0.32
C MET A 330 -10.62 13.08 -1.38
N TRP A 331 -10.99 12.93 -2.66
CA TRP A 331 -10.64 13.88 -3.72
C TRP A 331 -11.57 15.09 -3.79
N ALA A 332 -12.88 14.88 -3.67
CA ALA A 332 -13.87 15.90 -3.99
C ALA A 332 -14.30 16.80 -2.83
N PHE A 333 -14.11 16.36 -1.58
CA PHE A 333 -14.55 17.15 -0.42
C PHE A 333 -13.79 18.47 -0.34
N GLU A 334 -14.53 19.57 -0.16
CA GLU A 334 -13.94 20.91 -0.02
C GLU A 334 -13.45 21.14 1.41
N ALA A 335 -12.16 20.87 1.65
CA ALA A 335 -11.55 21.06 2.97
C ALA A 335 -10.96 22.47 3.15
N PRO A 336 -10.94 22.99 4.40
CA PRO A 336 -10.22 24.21 4.75
C PRO A 336 -8.72 24.11 4.44
N SER A 337 -8.08 25.24 4.13
CA SER A 337 -6.62 25.28 4.04
C SER A 337 -5.99 24.91 5.39
N GLY A 338 -4.89 24.15 5.35
CA GLY A 338 -4.23 23.49 6.48
C GLY A 338 -4.74 22.07 6.75
N GLN A 339 -5.80 21.61 6.07
CA GLN A 339 -6.42 20.30 6.27
C GLN A 339 -6.71 19.56 4.95
N ARG A 340 -5.95 19.85 3.89
CA ARG A 340 -6.13 19.28 2.55
C ARG A 340 -5.17 18.12 2.27
N ASP A 341 -4.87 17.35 3.30
CA ASP A 341 -4.21 16.04 3.20
C ASP A 341 -5.26 14.92 3.03
N PRO A 342 -4.95 13.79 2.36
CA PRO A 342 -5.92 12.75 2.12
C PRO A 342 -6.65 12.25 3.37
N TRP A 343 -5.93 12.10 4.47
CA TRP A 343 -6.48 11.54 5.69
C TRP A 343 -7.32 12.56 6.46
N GLN A 344 -6.90 13.82 6.44
CA GLN A 344 -7.69 14.91 7.01
C GLN A 344 -8.99 15.10 6.23
N LYS A 345 -8.96 15.02 4.89
CA LYS A 345 -10.18 15.09 4.07
C LYS A 345 -11.11 13.90 4.30
N LEU A 346 -10.57 12.69 4.46
CA LEU A 346 -11.38 11.53 4.84
C LEU A 346 -12.05 11.77 6.21
N MET A 347 -11.27 12.16 7.23
CA MET A 347 -11.81 12.46 8.55
C MET A 347 -12.88 13.54 8.52
N LEU A 348 -12.63 14.67 7.84
CA LEU A 348 -13.58 15.77 7.72
C LEU A 348 -14.87 15.37 6.99
N SER A 349 -14.75 14.65 5.86
CA SER A 349 -15.93 14.23 5.08
C SER A 349 -16.80 13.22 5.82
N ARG A 350 -16.21 12.44 6.73
CA ARG A 350 -16.92 11.46 7.57
C ARG A 350 -17.29 11.96 8.96
N GLY A 351 -16.82 13.14 9.35
CA GLY A 351 -16.95 13.64 10.71
C GLY A 351 -16.23 12.76 11.73
N TRP A 352 -15.11 12.15 11.32
CA TRP A 352 -14.30 11.29 12.16
C TRP A 352 -13.21 12.06 12.89
N ASP A 353 -12.88 11.60 14.09
CA ASP A 353 -11.59 11.89 14.71
C ASP A 353 -10.53 10.85 14.28
N ILE A 354 -9.29 11.05 14.73
CA ILE A 354 -8.17 10.17 14.44
C ILE A 354 -8.37 8.76 15.03
N GLU A 355 -9.05 8.63 16.17
CA GLU A 355 -9.27 7.34 16.81
C GLU A 355 -10.27 6.47 16.02
N GLN A 356 -11.27 7.09 15.38
CA GLN A 356 -12.20 6.42 14.48
C GLN A 356 -11.53 6.01 13.17
N LEU A 357 -10.64 6.85 12.61
CA LEU A 357 -9.81 6.44 11.47
C LEU A 357 -8.89 5.27 11.85
N ASN A 358 -8.28 5.34 13.04
CA ASN A 358 -7.41 4.30 13.58
C ASN A 358 -8.17 2.98 13.78
N ASP A 359 -9.42 3.01 14.23
CA ASP A 359 -10.27 1.82 14.32
C ASP A 359 -10.48 1.16 12.95
N LEU A 360 -10.72 1.95 11.90
CA LEU A 360 -10.90 1.43 10.54
C LEU A 360 -9.62 0.76 10.01
N PHE A 361 -8.44 1.33 10.27
CA PHE A 361 -7.16 0.68 9.95
C PHE A 361 -6.95 -0.62 10.74
N GLY A 362 -7.37 -0.65 12.01
CA GLY A 362 -7.36 -1.84 12.85
C GLY A 362 -8.22 -2.98 12.29
N GLU A 363 -9.47 -2.66 11.94
CA GLU A 363 -10.38 -3.63 11.30
C GLU A 363 -9.81 -4.10 9.96
N TRP A 364 -9.39 -3.16 9.09
CA TRP A 364 -8.82 -3.48 7.78
C TRP A 364 -7.67 -4.48 7.87
N ALA A 365 -6.71 -4.26 8.77
CA ALA A 365 -5.57 -5.16 8.95
C ALA A 365 -6.01 -6.57 9.39
N MET A 366 -7.04 -6.69 10.23
CA MET A 366 -7.61 -7.98 10.62
C MET A 366 -8.30 -8.70 9.44
N HIS A 367 -8.98 -7.95 8.57
CA HIS A 367 -9.63 -8.49 7.37
C HIS A 367 -8.64 -8.95 6.28
N ASN A 368 -7.42 -8.40 6.25
CA ASN A 368 -6.37 -8.81 5.31
C ASN A 368 -5.85 -10.25 5.52
N ILE A 369 -6.21 -10.91 6.64
CA ILE A 369 -5.86 -12.32 6.87
C ILE A 369 -6.55 -13.24 5.87
N THR A 370 -7.81 -12.95 5.53
CA THR A 370 -8.64 -13.76 4.61
C THR A 370 -9.06 -13.03 3.35
N TRP A 371 -8.82 -11.71 3.28
CA TRP A 371 -9.24 -10.82 2.20
C TRP A 371 -10.75 -10.85 1.95
N ASP A 372 -11.56 -10.94 3.01
CA ASP A 372 -13.01 -11.12 2.98
C ASP A 372 -13.79 -9.84 2.59
N TYR A 373 -13.23 -9.08 1.66
CA TYR A 373 -13.81 -7.89 1.06
C TYR A 373 -15.06 -8.23 0.26
N LYS A 374 -16.03 -7.33 0.31
CA LYS A 374 -17.38 -7.51 -0.21
C LYS A 374 -17.87 -6.21 -0.84
N ASP A 375 -18.18 -6.26 -2.13
CA ASP A 375 -18.66 -5.07 -2.84
C ASP A 375 -19.95 -4.53 -2.18
N PRO A 376 -20.07 -3.20 -1.98
CA PRO A 376 -21.27 -2.63 -1.40
C PRO A 376 -22.38 -2.44 -2.45
N PRO A 377 -23.64 -2.18 -2.05
CA PRO A 377 -24.69 -1.74 -2.97
C PRO A 377 -24.26 -0.51 -3.81
N PRO A 378 -24.83 -0.28 -5.00
CA PRO A 378 -25.90 -1.03 -5.67
C PRO A 378 -25.42 -2.30 -6.40
N THR A 379 -24.19 -2.75 -6.16
CA THR A 379 -23.75 -4.07 -6.66
C THR A 379 -24.57 -5.19 -6.00
N ASP A 380 -24.41 -6.41 -6.49
CA ASP A 380 -25.04 -7.61 -5.97
C ASP A 380 -24.48 -8.09 -4.61
N GLY A 381 -23.48 -7.39 -4.07
CA GLY A 381 -22.83 -7.80 -2.84
C GLY A 381 -21.80 -8.91 -3.02
N ALA A 382 -21.20 -9.02 -4.22
CA ALA A 382 -20.21 -10.05 -4.53
C ALA A 382 -19.06 -10.10 -3.51
N ASP A 383 -18.77 -11.31 -3.04
CA ASP A 383 -17.55 -11.64 -2.29
C ASP A 383 -16.36 -11.69 -3.26
N ARG A 384 -15.30 -10.93 -2.96
CA ARG A 384 -14.11 -10.77 -3.80
C ARG A 384 -12.90 -11.50 -3.27
N SER A 385 -13.07 -12.22 -2.17
CA SER A 385 -11.98 -12.82 -1.42
C SER A 385 -11.21 -13.89 -2.21
N SER A 386 -11.88 -14.60 -3.11
CA SER A 386 -11.22 -15.57 -3.99
C SER A 386 -10.24 -14.91 -4.96
N VAL A 387 -10.52 -13.72 -5.48
CA VAL A 387 -9.64 -12.97 -6.38
C VAL A 387 -8.34 -12.64 -5.67
N TYR A 388 -8.43 -12.03 -4.48
CA TYR A 388 -7.26 -11.63 -3.70
C TYR A 388 -6.45 -12.83 -3.22
N ARG A 389 -7.10 -13.89 -2.72
CA ARG A 389 -6.40 -15.11 -2.31
C ARG A 389 -5.72 -15.82 -3.47
N GLN A 390 -6.32 -15.83 -4.66
CA GLN A 390 -5.71 -16.41 -5.85
C GLN A 390 -4.47 -15.62 -6.28
N ALA A 391 -4.55 -14.29 -6.28
CA ALA A 391 -3.46 -13.43 -6.74
C ALA A 391 -2.31 -13.34 -5.72
N TYR A 392 -2.62 -13.03 -4.46
CA TYR A 392 -1.61 -12.85 -3.41
C TYR A 392 -1.12 -14.18 -2.85
N GLY A 393 -1.91 -15.25 -2.92
CA GLY A 393 -1.62 -16.53 -2.28
C GLY A 393 -1.76 -16.49 -0.76
N SER A 394 -1.28 -17.55 -0.09
CA SER A 394 -1.36 -17.66 1.37
C SER A 394 -0.53 -16.59 2.09
N ILE A 395 -1.01 -16.16 3.25
CA ILE A 395 -0.22 -15.36 4.20
C ILE A 395 0.89 -16.22 4.85
N GLU A 396 0.69 -17.53 4.91
CA GLU A 396 1.68 -18.48 5.44
C GLU A 396 2.93 -18.49 4.56
N THR A 397 4.10 -18.41 5.21
CA THR A 397 5.39 -18.39 4.52
C THR A 397 5.93 -19.79 4.32
N ASP A 398 6.50 -20.11 3.15
CA ASP A 398 7.36 -21.29 2.97
C ASP A 398 8.78 -20.95 3.47
N PRO A 399 9.22 -21.51 4.61
CA PRO A 399 10.51 -21.17 5.22
C PRO A 399 11.70 -21.83 4.48
N THR A 400 11.45 -22.72 3.52
CA THR A 400 12.51 -23.44 2.78
C THR A 400 13.10 -22.58 1.66
N SER A 401 14.19 -23.05 1.04
CA SER A 401 14.79 -22.40 -0.14
C SER A 401 13.90 -22.38 -1.38
N ARG A 402 12.78 -23.11 -1.40
CA ARG A 402 11.80 -23.11 -2.51
C ARG A 402 10.74 -22.00 -2.39
N GLY A 403 10.57 -21.44 -1.19
CA GLY A 403 9.62 -20.37 -0.94
C GLY A 403 10.00 -19.06 -1.65
N ARG A 404 8.99 -18.36 -2.18
CA ARG A 404 9.14 -17.02 -2.76
C ARG A 404 9.72 -16.05 -1.74
N THR A 405 10.81 -15.37 -2.09
CA THR A 405 11.62 -14.61 -1.12
C THR A 405 10.92 -13.35 -0.65
N GLU A 406 10.33 -12.59 -1.56
CA GLU A 406 9.57 -11.36 -1.31
C GLU A 406 8.32 -11.55 -0.44
N ARG A 407 7.83 -12.78 -0.28
CA ARG A 407 6.68 -13.09 0.59
C ARG A 407 7.08 -13.41 2.04
N ARG A 408 8.38 -13.42 2.37
CA ARG A 408 8.87 -13.87 3.69
C ARG A 408 8.59 -12.91 4.84
N LEU A 409 8.22 -11.65 4.55
CA LEU A 409 7.96 -10.63 5.57
C LEU A 409 6.46 -10.41 5.87
N ARG A 410 5.57 -11.25 5.30
CA ARG A 410 4.12 -11.22 5.54
C ARG A 410 3.74 -11.52 7.00
N LEU A 411 4.47 -12.46 7.62
CA LEU A 411 4.26 -12.89 9.00
C LEU A 411 5.42 -12.42 9.87
N THR A 412 5.11 -11.56 10.84
CA THR A 412 6.04 -11.12 11.86
C THR A 412 6.35 -12.28 12.81
N ARG A 413 7.64 -12.54 13.01
CA ARG A 413 8.12 -13.46 14.04
C ARG A 413 8.59 -12.65 15.24
N LEU A 414 8.04 -12.94 16.41
CA LEU A 414 8.45 -12.28 17.64
C LEU A 414 9.81 -12.81 18.11
N GLU A 415 10.47 -12.04 18.96
CA GLU A 415 11.67 -12.44 19.70
C GLU A 415 11.30 -12.75 21.15
N ALA A 416 12.06 -13.62 21.80
CA ALA A 416 11.98 -13.78 23.25
C ALA A 416 12.34 -12.45 23.92
N LEU A 417 11.53 -12.00 24.90
CA LEU A 417 11.80 -10.74 25.59
C LEU A 417 13.08 -10.83 26.43
N ASP A 418 13.27 -11.96 27.10
CA ASP A 418 14.45 -12.26 27.91
C ASP A 418 14.68 -13.79 27.94
N ALA A 419 15.56 -14.27 28.84
CA ALA A 419 15.92 -15.68 28.94
C ALA A 419 14.81 -16.57 29.55
N ASP A 420 13.85 -15.98 30.26
CA ASP A 420 12.79 -16.67 31.00
C ASP A 420 11.49 -16.83 30.17
N TRP A 421 11.53 -16.44 28.87
CA TRP A 421 10.42 -16.47 27.92
C TRP A 421 9.62 -17.78 27.89
N ALA A 422 10.27 -18.92 28.16
CA ALA A 422 9.60 -20.22 28.17
C ALA A 422 8.69 -20.40 29.40
N GLN A 423 9.00 -19.74 30.51
CA GLN A 423 8.19 -19.78 31.74
C GLN A 423 7.19 -18.65 31.81
N ASP A 424 7.61 -17.42 31.51
CA ASP A 424 6.75 -16.23 31.65
C ASP A 424 5.93 -15.92 30.39
N ARG A 425 6.24 -16.59 29.27
CA ARG A 425 5.56 -16.47 27.97
C ARG A 425 5.63 -15.07 27.37
N ARG A 426 6.71 -14.33 27.63
CA ARG A 426 6.88 -12.96 27.13
C ARG A 426 7.75 -12.86 25.88
N PHE A 427 7.22 -12.10 24.93
CA PHE A 427 7.81 -11.90 23.62
C PHE A 427 7.75 -10.44 23.23
N VAL A 428 8.53 -10.08 22.21
CA VAL A 428 8.67 -8.70 21.74
C VAL A 428 8.73 -8.61 20.23
N SER A 429 8.15 -7.56 19.67
CA SER A 429 8.30 -7.24 18.26
C SER A 429 9.78 -6.92 17.95
N PRO A 430 10.38 -7.49 16.89
CA PRO A 430 11.73 -7.10 16.48
C PRO A 430 11.80 -5.60 16.19
N TYR A 431 12.87 -4.92 16.59
CA TYR A 431 13.01 -3.45 16.46
C TYR A 431 12.77 -2.96 15.01
N HIS A 432 13.31 -3.67 14.02
CA HIS A 432 13.15 -3.31 12.60
C HIS A 432 11.84 -3.80 11.96
N TRP A 433 11.08 -4.67 12.64
CA TRP A 433 9.79 -5.19 12.16
C TRP A 433 8.58 -4.55 12.84
N ALA A 434 8.80 -3.80 13.93
CA ALA A 434 7.75 -3.04 14.57
C ALA A 434 7.03 -2.16 13.54
N PRO A 435 5.68 -2.11 13.56
CA PRO A 435 4.92 -1.43 12.53
C PRO A 435 5.18 0.08 12.59
N GLN A 436 5.28 0.71 11.43
CA GLN A 436 5.25 2.16 11.27
C GLN A 436 3.80 2.65 11.19
N ARG A 437 3.56 3.97 11.25
CA ARG A 437 2.21 4.58 11.21
C ARG A 437 1.27 3.93 10.18
N TRP A 438 0.21 3.29 10.66
CA TRP A 438 -0.81 2.54 9.90
C TRP A 438 -0.30 1.33 9.10
N GLY A 439 0.97 0.98 9.24
CA GLY A 439 1.46 -0.36 8.99
C GLY A 439 1.03 -1.31 10.09
N TYR A 440 1.10 -2.60 9.80
CA TYR A 440 0.67 -3.66 10.69
C TYR A 440 1.60 -4.87 10.70
N ASN A 441 1.58 -5.60 11.80
CA ASN A 441 2.19 -6.91 11.96
C ASN A 441 1.10 -7.97 12.01
N VAL A 442 1.43 -9.15 11.49
CA VAL A 442 0.63 -10.36 11.65
C VAL A 442 1.50 -11.43 12.27
N VAL A 443 1.16 -11.87 13.47
CA VAL A 443 1.89 -12.90 14.22
C VAL A 443 1.04 -14.16 14.25
N ARG A 444 1.54 -15.23 13.64
CA ARG A 444 0.93 -16.55 13.73
C ARG A 444 1.08 -17.09 15.16
N LEU A 445 -0.02 -17.52 15.77
CA LEU A 445 -0.03 -18.18 17.08
C LEU A 445 -0.43 -19.65 16.91
N HIS A 446 0.32 -20.57 17.50
CA HIS A 446 0.05 -21.99 17.50
C HIS A 446 -0.62 -22.37 18.83
N PRO A 447 -1.95 -22.58 18.87
CA PRO A 447 -2.61 -23.04 20.09
C PRO A 447 -2.00 -24.34 20.58
N GLU A 448 -1.82 -24.47 21.90
CA GLU A 448 -1.33 -25.69 22.52
C GLU A 448 -2.35 -26.83 22.33
N PRO A 449 -1.91 -28.11 22.31
CA PRO A 449 -2.84 -29.23 22.19
C PRO A 449 -3.93 -29.21 23.27
N GLY A 450 -5.19 -29.14 22.84
CA GLY A 450 -6.35 -29.09 23.74
C GLY A 450 -6.67 -27.70 24.31
N ALA A 451 -5.97 -26.65 23.89
CA ALA A 451 -6.31 -25.27 24.23
C ALA A 451 -7.73 -24.94 23.73
N THR A 452 -8.54 -24.36 24.61
CA THR A 452 -9.89 -23.84 24.29
C THR A 452 -9.92 -22.32 24.21
N SER A 453 -8.83 -21.66 24.63
CA SER A 453 -8.66 -20.22 24.50
C SER A 453 -7.19 -19.84 24.37
N VAL A 454 -6.95 -18.70 23.75
CA VAL A 454 -5.65 -18.02 23.71
C VAL A 454 -5.80 -16.68 24.40
N GLN A 455 -4.87 -16.34 25.29
CA GLN A 455 -4.83 -15.05 25.97
C GLN A 455 -3.61 -14.26 25.55
N VAL A 456 -3.80 -12.98 25.29
CA VAL A 456 -2.73 -12.03 24.98
C VAL A 456 -2.82 -10.87 25.96
N GLU A 457 -1.79 -10.67 26.76
CA GLU A 457 -1.55 -9.38 27.41
C GLU A 457 -0.62 -8.55 26.52
N PHE A 458 -1.03 -7.31 26.22
CA PHE A 458 -0.32 -6.42 25.32
C PHE A 458 0.33 -5.27 26.10
N ARG A 459 1.56 -4.92 25.74
CA ARG A 459 2.30 -3.76 26.26
C ARG A 459 3.03 -3.06 25.12
N GLY A 460 2.53 -1.90 24.69
CA GLY A 460 3.21 -1.01 23.76
C GLY A 460 4.41 -0.32 24.40
N VAL A 461 5.45 -0.09 23.61
CA VAL A 461 6.61 0.72 23.98
C VAL A 461 6.30 2.17 23.62
N THR A 462 5.83 2.93 24.60
CA THR A 462 5.50 4.34 24.42
C THR A 462 6.76 5.17 24.26
N GLN A 463 6.74 6.07 23.30
CA GLN A 463 7.88 6.91 22.90
C GLN A 463 7.47 8.38 22.97
N ALA A 464 8.38 9.22 23.43
CA ALA A 464 8.20 10.67 23.33
C ALA A 464 8.08 11.08 21.85
N ASP A 465 7.22 12.06 21.57
CA ASP A 465 6.98 12.67 20.25
C ASP A 465 6.40 11.73 19.16
N ALA A 466 6.22 10.43 19.45
CA ALA A 466 5.64 9.47 18.51
C ALA A 466 4.11 9.41 18.56
N GLU A 467 3.49 10.05 19.57
CA GLU A 467 2.05 9.99 19.84
C GLU A 467 1.55 8.54 19.87
N SER A 468 2.23 7.72 20.68
CA SER A 468 2.14 6.27 20.65
C SER A 468 0.73 5.72 20.83
N GLY A 469 0.23 5.00 19.82
CA GLY A 469 -1.04 4.30 19.87
C GLY A 469 -1.02 3.03 19.03
N TRP A 470 -1.90 2.10 19.39
CA TRP A 470 -2.05 0.80 18.74
C TRP A 470 -3.52 0.42 18.61
N ARG A 471 -3.80 -0.38 17.58
CA ARG A 471 -4.96 -1.25 17.48
C ARG A 471 -4.48 -2.68 17.35
N TRP A 472 -5.14 -3.60 18.04
CA TRP A 472 -4.75 -5.00 17.99
C TRP A 472 -5.92 -5.93 18.25
N GLY A 473 -5.82 -7.16 17.78
CA GLY A 473 -6.87 -8.15 17.93
C GLY A 473 -6.43 -9.53 17.47
N LEU A 474 -7.24 -10.53 17.78
CA LEU A 474 -7.05 -11.91 17.38
C LEU A 474 -8.01 -12.28 16.24
N VAL A 475 -7.50 -13.00 15.25
CA VAL A 475 -8.26 -13.56 14.14
C VAL A 475 -8.10 -15.07 14.17
N ALA A 476 -9.20 -15.79 14.33
CA ALA A 476 -9.25 -17.23 14.05
C ALA A 476 -9.73 -17.46 12.63
N THR A 477 -9.15 -18.42 11.92
CA THR A 477 -9.61 -18.83 10.59
C THR A 477 -9.79 -20.34 10.52
N ASP A 478 -10.53 -20.79 9.52
CA ASP A 478 -10.44 -22.18 9.10
C ASP A 478 -9.06 -22.50 8.50
N PRO A 479 -8.66 -23.79 8.41
CA PRO A 479 -7.36 -24.20 7.87
C PRO A 479 -7.04 -23.63 6.49
N ASP A 480 -8.06 -23.46 5.66
CA ASP A 480 -7.95 -23.00 4.27
C ASP A 480 -7.91 -21.48 4.11
N LEU A 481 -7.98 -20.72 5.21
CA LEU A 481 -7.98 -19.24 5.23
C LEU A 481 -9.12 -18.62 4.40
N THR A 482 -10.28 -19.27 4.38
CA THR A 482 -11.44 -18.80 3.61
C THR A 482 -12.51 -18.16 4.49
N ARG A 483 -12.53 -18.48 5.78
CA ARG A 483 -13.46 -17.92 6.76
C ARG A 483 -12.71 -17.49 7.99
N ALA A 484 -13.09 -16.33 8.52
CA ALA A 484 -12.50 -15.74 9.70
C ALA A 484 -13.54 -15.46 10.78
N ARG A 485 -13.05 -15.38 12.01
CA ARG A 485 -13.78 -14.95 13.20
C ARG A 485 -12.87 -14.00 13.98
N TYR A 486 -13.37 -12.81 14.25
CA TYR A 486 -12.60 -11.68 14.77
C TYR A 486 -12.89 -11.48 16.25
N SER A 487 -11.86 -11.24 17.06
CA SER A 487 -12.05 -10.70 18.41
C SER A 487 -12.59 -9.26 18.35
N PRO A 488 -13.12 -8.71 19.46
CA PRO A 488 -13.26 -7.26 19.58
C PRO A 488 -11.91 -6.56 19.38
N LEU A 489 -11.89 -5.48 18.60
CA LEU A 489 -10.69 -4.67 18.39
C LEU A 489 -10.28 -3.97 19.68
N GLN A 490 -9.04 -4.17 20.09
CA GLN A 490 -8.45 -3.52 21.27
C GLN A 490 -7.77 -2.21 20.89
N ARG A 491 -7.66 -1.29 21.85
CA ARG A 491 -7.08 0.05 21.68
C ARG A 491 -6.03 0.33 22.75
N GLY A 492 -5.01 1.11 22.39
CA GLY A 492 -4.07 1.68 23.34
C GLY A 492 -2.84 0.82 23.63
N ALA A 493 -2.00 1.32 24.55
CA ALA A 493 -0.69 0.77 24.86
C ALA A 493 -0.72 -0.41 25.84
N ASP A 494 -1.84 -0.66 26.52
CA ASP A 494 -1.96 -1.67 27.56
C ASP A 494 -3.33 -2.32 27.46
N GLY A 495 -3.38 -3.64 27.54
CA GLY A 495 -4.65 -4.37 27.56
C GLY A 495 -4.45 -5.88 27.62
N ALA A 496 -5.56 -6.60 27.77
CA ALA A 496 -5.58 -8.05 27.77
C ALA A 496 -6.82 -8.55 26.99
N LEU A 497 -6.64 -9.61 26.22
CA LEU A 497 -7.69 -10.25 25.44
C LEU A 497 -7.62 -11.75 25.61
N SER A 498 -8.72 -12.37 26.03
CA SER A 498 -8.90 -13.83 26.01
C SER A 498 -9.88 -14.19 24.89
N PHE A 499 -9.48 -15.08 23.98
CA PHE A 499 -10.23 -15.43 22.77
C PHE A 499 -10.43 -16.93 22.67
N CYS A 500 -11.67 -17.37 22.44
CA CYS A 500 -11.99 -18.78 22.31
C CYS A 500 -11.46 -19.33 20.99
N VAL A 501 -10.86 -20.52 21.04
CA VAL A 501 -10.29 -21.19 19.88
C VAL A 501 -10.90 -22.59 19.75
N ASN A 502 -11.25 -22.93 18.51
CA ASN A 502 -11.76 -24.25 18.18
C ASN A 502 -10.62 -25.16 17.66
N PRO A 503 -10.72 -26.48 17.85
CA PRO A 503 -9.76 -27.41 17.27
C PRO A 503 -9.60 -27.22 15.76
N GLY A 504 -8.36 -27.06 15.30
CA GLY A 504 -8.02 -26.91 13.88
C GLY A 504 -8.09 -25.48 13.34
N GLU A 505 -8.48 -24.48 14.14
CA GLU A 505 -8.40 -23.08 13.70
C GLU A 505 -6.93 -22.61 13.59
N ASN A 506 -6.64 -21.81 12.56
CA ASN A 506 -5.45 -20.97 12.56
C ASN A 506 -5.75 -19.70 13.37
N VAL A 507 -4.83 -19.26 14.22
CA VAL A 507 -4.95 -18.07 15.06
C VAL A 507 -3.83 -17.08 14.73
N TYR A 508 -4.18 -15.81 14.61
CA TYR A 508 -3.28 -14.72 14.30
C TYR A 508 -3.51 -13.55 15.25
N LEU A 509 -2.45 -12.98 15.80
CA LEU A 509 -2.45 -11.67 16.43
C LEU A 509 -2.12 -10.62 15.36
N VAL A 510 -3.00 -9.63 15.21
CA VAL A 510 -2.78 -8.48 14.32
C VAL A 510 -2.52 -7.26 15.17
N VAL A 511 -1.47 -6.51 14.87
CA VAL A 511 -1.09 -5.28 15.59
C VAL A 511 -0.81 -4.18 14.58
N VAL A 512 -1.56 -3.08 14.68
CA VAL A 512 -1.43 -1.90 13.82
C VAL A 512 -0.88 -0.75 14.66
N ALA A 513 0.12 -0.04 14.14
CA ALA A 513 0.56 1.21 14.73
C ALA A 513 -0.43 2.32 14.38
N THR A 514 -1.04 2.94 15.37
CA THR A 514 -2.10 3.93 15.18
C THR A 514 -1.86 5.10 16.11
N PRO A 515 -0.96 6.04 15.73
CA PRO A 515 -0.69 7.18 16.59
C PRO A 515 -1.96 7.93 16.95
N THR A 516 -2.05 8.37 18.20
CA THR A 516 -3.25 8.98 18.81
C THR A 516 -3.47 10.41 18.37
N GLU A 517 -2.51 10.98 17.65
CA GLU A 517 -2.59 12.28 17.01
C GLU A 517 -2.15 12.15 15.55
N TYR A 518 -2.64 13.05 14.71
CA TYR A 518 -2.38 12.98 13.28
C TYR A 518 -0.89 13.24 12.95
N GLN A 519 -0.18 12.17 12.61
CA GLN A 519 1.21 12.21 12.18
C GLN A 519 1.30 12.38 10.67
N LYS A 520 1.61 13.59 10.22
CA LYS A 520 1.68 13.92 8.79
C LYS A 520 2.99 13.45 8.17
N LEU A 521 2.91 12.52 7.22
CA LEU A 521 4.04 12.09 6.40
C LEU A 521 3.89 12.70 5.00
N VAL A 522 4.68 13.74 4.74
CA VAL A 522 4.62 14.49 3.49
C VAL A 522 5.62 13.93 2.50
N TRP A 523 5.23 13.88 1.23
CA TRP A 523 6.17 13.57 0.17
C TRP A 523 7.17 14.71 -0.02
N THR A 524 8.47 14.41 0.06
CA THR A 524 9.56 15.38 -0.16
C THR A 524 10.32 15.06 -1.43
N ASN A 525 10.82 16.10 -2.10
CA ASN A 525 11.68 16.01 -3.30
C ASN A 525 13.17 15.99 -2.89
N PRO A 526 14.03 15.11 -3.44
CA PRO A 526 13.72 14.03 -4.40
C PRO A 526 12.86 12.92 -3.80
N SER A 527 12.08 12.31 -4.69
CA SER A 527 10.81 11.57 -4.57
C SER A 527 10.64 10.45 -3.54
N ASP A 528 11.25 10.56 -2.37
CA ASP A 528 11.50 9.44 -1.47
C ASP A 528 10.63 9.40 -0.21
N GLY A 529 9.76 10.39 -0.03
CA GLY A 529 9.06 10.59 1.23
C GLY A 529 10.02 10.96 2.37
N PRO A 530 9.55 10.94 3.62
CA PRO A 530 10.40 11.16 4.77
C PRO A 530 11.49 10.08 4.83
N ALA A 531 12.71 10.47 5.20
CA ALA A 531 13.81 9.54 5.36
C ALA A 531 13.44 8.46 6.40
N TYR A 532 13.64 7.18 6.08
CA TYR A 532 13.40 6.05 7.01
C TYR A 532 13.81 6.30 8.47
N PRO A 533 15.04 6.77 8.77
CA PRO A 533 15.46 7.00 10.16
C PRO A 533 14.63 8.05 10.91
N SER A 534 13.91 8.92 10.20
CA SER A 534 13.03 9.93 10.79
C SER A 534 11.59 9.44 11.04
N ILE A 535 11.29 8.19 10.71
CA ILE A 535 9.96 7.61 10.85
C ILE A 535 9.93 6.74 12.11
N TYR A 536 8.99 7.01 13.00
CA TYR A 536 8.75 6.17 14.17
C TYR A 536 8.21 4.80 13.74
N ARG A 537 8.83 3.76 14.30
CA ARG A 537 8.20 2.45 14.46
C ARG A 537 7.60 2.36 15.86
N TYR A 538 6.65 1.47 16.07
CA TYR A 538 5.88 1.36 17.31
C TYR A 538 6.05 -0.05 17.92
N PRO A 539 7.19 -0.31 18.60
CA PRO A 539 7.46 -1.61 19.19
C PRO A 539 6.44 -1.98 20.26
N TYR A 540 6.23 -3.29 20.45
CA TYR A 540 5.33 -3.82 21.45
C TYR A 540 5.85 -5.14 22.01
N MET A 541 5.40 -5.46 23.22
CA MET A 541 5.61 -6.73 23.90
C MET A 541 4.26 -7.42 24.10
N VAL A 542 4.30 -8.75 24.16
CA VAL A 542 3.13 -9.56 24.49
C VAL A 542 3.47 -10.67 25.47
N GLN A 543 2.54 -11.00 26.35
CA GLN A 543 2.51 -12.25 27.08
C GLN A 543 1.43 -13.14 26.44
N VAL A 544 1.76 -14.38 26.08
CA VAL A 544 0.84 -15.27 25.34
C VAL A 544 0.60 -16.57 26.10
N ASP A 545 -0.63 -16.78 26.57
CA ASP A 545 -1.06 -18.01 27.24
C ASP A 545 -1.97 -18.85 26.33
N GLY A 546 -1.85 -20.18 26.41
CA GLY A 546 -2.62 -21.13 25.59
C GLY A 546 -2.15 -21.28 24.14
N ALA A 547 -1.11 -20.55 23.74
CA ALA A 547 -0.46 -20.66 22.43
C ALA A 547 1.02 -20.28 22.49
N TRP A 548 1.75 -20.61 21.42
CA TRP A 548 3.10 -20.12 21.17
C TRP A 548 3.15 -19.27 19.89
N PRO A 549 3.83 -18.11 19.86
CA PRO A 549 4.05 -17.39 18.62
C PRO A 549 4.99 -18.16 17.69
N ALA A 550 4.79 -18.05 16.37
CA ALA A 550 5.62 -18.73 15.37
C ALA A 550 7.12 -18.47 15.58
N GLY A 551 7.91 -19.53 15.58
CA GLY A 551 9.31 -19.52 16.03
C GLY A 551 9.51 -20.16 17.40
N PHE A 552 8.44 -20.38 18.16
CA PHE A 552 8.45 -21.04 19.45
C PHE A 552 7.37 -22.13 19.48
N GLN A 553 7.67 -23.24 20.15
CA GLN A 553 6.73 -24.33 20.35
C GLN A 553 7.17 -25.17 21.55
N ASP A 554 6.23 -25.54 22.43
CA ASP A 554 6.47 -26.46 23.55
C ASP A 554 7.65 -26.06 24.46
N GLY A 555 7.83 -24.75 24.69
CA GLY A 555 8.91 -24.21 25.51
C GLY A 555 10.28 -24.29 24.86
N GLN A 556 10.34 -24.52 23.55
CA GLN A 556 11.56 -24.58 22.74
C GLN A 556 11.47 -23.63 21.54
N VAL A 557 12.63 -23.25 21.01
CA VAL A 557 12.70 -22.58 19.72
C VAL A 557 12.39 -23.61 18.63
N GLU A 558 11.53 -23.25 17.68
CA GLU A 558 11.09 -24.12 16.60
C GLU A 558 12.27 -24.69 15.80
N ALA A 559 12.13 -25.92 15.33
CA ALA A 559 13.15 -26.59 14.54
C ALA A 559 13.48 -25.83 13.23
N CYS A 560 14.71 -25.98 12.76
CA CYS A 560 15.12 -25.45 11.47
C CYS A 560 14.41 -26.17 10.32
N SER A 561 14.04 -25.42 9.28
CA SER A 561 13.38 -25.96 8.10
C SER A 561 14.25 -26.98 7.35
N ALA A 562 13.62 -27.85 6.57
CA ALA A 562 14.31 -28.85 5.76
C ALA A 562 15.47 -28.25 4.95
N GLY A 563 16.63 -28.94 4.96
CA GLY A 563 17.87 -28.48 4.32
C GLY A 563 18.76 -27.61 5.21
N THR A 564 18.30 -27.24 6.41
CA THR A 564 19.07 -26.45 7.37
C THR A 564 19.12 -27.13 8.74
N VAL A 565 20.12 -26.77 9.53
CA VAL A 565 20.33 -27.23 10.91
C VAL A 565 20.67 -26.02 11.80
N ARG A 566 20.52 -26.21 13.10
CA ARG A 566 20.90 -25.20 14.10
C ARG A 566 22.42 -24.99 14.06
N HIS A 567 22.85 -23.77 13.76
CA HIS A 567 24.27 -23.42 13.67
C HIS A 567 24.86 -23.26 15.08
N SER A 568 26.03 -23.85 15.33
CA SER A 568 26.67 -23.82 16.65
C SER A 568 27.16 -22.43 17.04
N ASN A 569 27.52 -21.60 16.07
CA ASN A 569 27.89 -20.21 16.28
C ASN A 569 26.66 -19.31 16.06
N GLY A 570 25.94 -19.01 17.14
CA GLY A 570 24.82 -18.06 17.19
C GLY A 570 23.41 -18.67 17.29
N GLY A 571 23.22 -19.94 16.91
CA GLY A 571 21.93 -20.63 17.08
C GLY A 571 20.87 -20.33 16.02
N GLY A 572 21.23 -19.77 14.87
CA GLY A 572 20.32 -19.64 13.72
C GLY A 572 20.21 -20.92 12.88
N CYS A 573 19.49 -20.85 11.77
CA CYS A 573 19.34 -21.98 10.85
C CYS A 573 20.20 -21.81 9.60
N ALA A 574 21.06 -22.79 9.31
CA ALA A 574 21.96 -22.75 8.15
C ALA A 574 22.21 -24.15 7.58
N PRO A 575 22.68 -24.30 6.33
CA PRO A 575 23.07 -25.60 5.80
C PRO A 575 24.16 -26.26 6.66
N PRO A 576 24.19 -27.59 6.82
CA PRO A 576 25.15 -28.28 7.70
C PRO A 576 26.63 -28.01 7.42
N GLY A 577 26.98 -27.58 6.21
CA GLY A 577 28.35 -27.26 5.80
C GLY A 577 28.76 -25.80 5.99
N THR A 578 27.93 -24.97 6.62
CA THR A 578 28.24 -23.55 6.86
C THR A 578 29.49 -23.44 7.74
N PRO A 579 30.50 -22.62 7.38
CA PRO A 579 31.73 -22.52 8.15
C PRO A 579 31.49 -22.01 9.58
N SER A 580 32.23 -22.55 10.56
CA SER A 580 32.14 -22.11 11.97
C SER A 580 32.57 -20.66 12.20
N SER A 581 33.32 -20.06 11.27
CA SER A 581 33.67 -18.63 11.29
C SER A 581 32.45 -17.73 11.05
N VAL A 582 31.40 -18.24 10.40
CA VAL A 582 30.15 -17.51 10.20
C VAL A 582 29.34 -17.52 11.50
N TYR A 583 28.90 -16.36 11.94
CA TYR A 583 27.91 -16.24 13.02
C TYR A 583 26.51 -16.18 12.40
N VAL A 584 25.60 -17.05 12.86
CA VAL A 584 24.19 -17.05 12.46
C VAL A 584 23.34 -16.90 13.71
N GLY A 585 22.78 -15.73 13.94
CA GLY A 585 22.00 -15.37 15.12
C GLY A 585 20.71 -16.18 15.26
N PRO A 586 20.09 -16.20 16.44
CA PRO A 586 19.06 -17.18 16.81
C PRO A 586 17.84 -17.21 15.89
N TYR A 587 17.50 -16.07 15.29
CA TYR A 587 16.35 -15.92 14.37
C TYR A 587 16.76 -15.82 12.89
N ALA A 588 18.06 -15.74 12.61
CA ALA A 588 18.61 -15.59 11.28
C ALA A 588 18.64 -16.91 10.51
N ARG A 589 18.61 -16.81 9.18
CA ARG A 589 18.56 -17.97 8.28
C ARG A 589 19.54 -17.85 7.11
N ILE A 590 20.20 -18.95 6.80
CA ILE A 590 20.90 -19.14 5.52
C ILE A 590 20.17 -20.28 4.81
N LEU A 591 19.62 -20.00 3.63
CA LEU A 591 18.88 -20.96 2.81
C LEU A 591 19.62 -21.31 1.51
N GLY A 592 20.56 -20.48 1.10
CA GLY A 592 21.37 -20.64 -0.11
C GLY A 592 22.49 -19.61 -0.20
N GLY A 593 23.06 -19.46 -1.40
CA GLY A 593 24.24 -18.62 -1.63
C GLY A 593 25.55 -19.22 -1.10
N GLU A 594 26.63 -18.47 -1.30
CA GLU A 594 27.97 -18.81 -0.80
C GLU A 594 28.31 -17.89 0.38
N VAL A 595 28.32 -18.44 1.60
CA VAL A 595 28.62 -17.68 2.82
C VAL A 595 29.94 -18.17 3.42
N SER A 596 30.92 -17.28 3.50
CA SER A 596 32.27 -17.61 3.98
C SER A 596 32.96 -16.40 4.62
N GLY A 597 34.11 -16.62 5.27
CA GLY A 597 34.87 -15.55 5.92
C GLY A 597 34.32 -15.14 7.29
N ASP A 598 34.53 -13.88 7.66
CA ASP A 598 34.04 -13.27 8.91
C ASP A 598 32.70 -12.55 8.64
N VAL A 599 31.63 -13.34 8.64
CA VAL A 599 30.26 -12.91 8.35
C VAL A 599 29.41 -13.06 9.58
N ARG A 600 28.58 -12.06 9.85
CA ARG A 600 27.54 -12.12 10.89
C ARG A 600 26.17 -11.95 10.25
N VAL A 601 25.35 -12.98 10.32
CA VAL A 601 23.93 -12.92 9.97
C VAL A 601 23.16 -12.83 11.28
N GLU A 602 22.43 -11.75 11.51
CA GLU A 602 21.81 -11.37 12.79
C GLU A 602 20.33 -11.06 12.60
N ASP A 603 19.62 -10.81 13.71
CA ASP A 603 18.19 -10.50 13.73
C ASP A 603 17.39 -11.54 12.91
N HIS A 604 16.51 -11.08 12.01
CA HIS A 604 15.70 -11.91 11.13
C HIS A 604 16.22 -11.96 9.69
N ALA A 605 17.50 -11.61 9.46
CA ALA A 605 18.08 -11.65 8.12
C ALA A 605 18.04 -13.07 7.53
N THR A 606 17.72 -13.14 6.22
CA THR A 606 17.68 -14.37 5.44
C THR A 606 18.57 -14.26 4.22
N ILE A 607 19.57 -15.13 4.13
CA ILE A 607 20.41 -15.27 2.93
C ILE A 607 19.78 -16.32 2.01
N VAL A 608 19.42 -15.92 0.79
CA VAL A 608 18.83 -16.80 -0.22
C VAL A 608 19.80 -17.08 -1.36
N ASN A 609 20.47 -16.05 -1.86
CA ASN A 609 21.39 -16.18 -2.99
C ASN A 609 22.46 -15.06 -2.99
N GLY A 610 23.58 -15.27 -3.69
CA GLY A 610 24.73 -14.36 -3.76
C GLY A 610 25.97 -14.84 -3.01
N THR A 611 27.03 -14.04 -3.10
CA THR A 611 28.33 -14.28 -2.45
C THR A 611 28.52 -13.35 -1.26
N ILE A 612 28.56 -13.92 -0.06
CA ILE A 612 28.69 -13.20 1.21
C ILE A 612 30.03 -13.61 1.83
N SER A 613 31.02 -12.73 1.71
CA SER A 613 32.42 -13.00 2.13
C SER A 613 32.88 -12.19 3.34
N GLY A 614 32.05 -11.26 3.81
CA GLY A 614 32.29 -10.46 5.01
C GLY A 614 31.09 -9.57 5.34
N GLY A 615 31.11 -8.93 6.52
CA GLY A 615 30.15 -7.92 6.93
C GLY A 615 29.09 -8.42 7.90
N ARG A 616 28.15 -7.54 8.24
CA ARG A 616 27.03 -7.78 9.15
C ARG A 616 25.70 -7.59 8.42
N ILE A 617 24.90 -8.65 8.35
CA ILE A 617 23.57 -8.65 7.73
C ILE A 617 22.56 -8.88 8.84
N GLY A 618 21.66 -7.92 9.08
CA GLY A 618 20.68 -7.94 10.16
C GLY A 618 19.33 -7.35 9.74
N ALA A 619 18.57 -6.84 10.71
CA ALA A 619 17.19 -6.40 10.54
C ALA A 619 16.32 -7.49 9.87
N LEU A 620 15.62 -7.14 8.78
CA LEU A 620 14.78 -8.05 8.00
C LEU A 620 15.39 -8.36 6.64
N SER A 621 16.71 -8.17 6.50
CA SER A 621 17.37 -8.19 5.19
C SER A 621 17.17 -9.53 4.49
N LEU A 622 16.61 -9.49 3.29
CA LEU A 622 16.49 -10.63 2.38
C LEU A 622 17.57 -10.49 1.30
N VAL A 623 18.66 -11.26 1.40
CA VAL A 623 19.82 -11.15 0.49
C VAL A 623 19.71 -12.14 -0.65
N GLY A 624 19.61 -11.62 -1.87
CA GLY A 624 19.28 -12.39 -3.06
C GLY A 624 17.79 -12.77 -3.10
N GLN A 625 17.34 -13.25 -4.25
CA GLN A 625 15.99 -13.76 -4.43
C GLN A 625 15.96 -15.11 -5.15
N GLY A 626 14.90 -15.86 -4.86
CA GLY A 626 14.56 -17.11 -5.50
C GLY A 626 13.23 -17.65 -4.99
N GLY A 627 12.72 -18.69 -5.66
CA GLY A 627 11.47 -19.36 -5.32
C GLY A 627 10.62 -19.67 -6.54
N ALA A 628 9.50 -20.33 -6.32
CA ALA A 628 8.60 -20.71 -7.41
C ALA A 628 8.07 -19.49 -8.19
N GLY A 629 8.25 -19.50 -9.51
CA GLY A 629 7.68 -18.50 -10.41
C GLY A 629 8.41 -17.15 -10.47
N ILE A 630 9.54 -16.99 -9.77
CA ILE A 630 10.35 -15.76 -9.80
C ILE A 630 11.78 -16.04 -10.27
N GLN A 631 12.41 -15.08 -10.94
CA GLN A 631 13.78 -15.21 -11.41
C GLN A 631 14.75 -15.18 -10.21
N ALA A 632 15.59 -16.21 -10.09
CA ALA A 632 16.65 -16.18 -9.09
C ALA A 632 17.68 -15.10 -9.44
N ARG A 633 18.02 -14.25 -8.46
CA ARG A 633 19.05 -13.22 -8.60
C ARG A 633 19.90 -13.16 -7.34
N ASP A 634 21.16 -12.83 -7.55
CA ASP A 634 22.17 -12.68 -6.52
C ASP A 634 22.20 -11.27 -5.94
N PHE A 635 22.77 -11.17 -4.75
CA PHE A 635 23.24 -9.90 -4.20
C PHE A 635 24.48 -10.16 -3.35
N ASP A 636 25.59 -9.52 -3.70
CA ASP A 636 26.88 -9.80 -3.07
C ASP A 636 27.16 -8.84 -1.91
N VAL A 637 27.72 -9.38 -0.83
CA VAL A 637 28.11 -8.62 0.37
C VAL A 637 29.55 -8.95 0.74
N SER A 638 30.38 -7.93 0.93
CA SER A 638 31.81 -8.12 1.25
C SER A 638 32.40 -7.03 2.13
N GLY A 639 33.62 -7.25 2.61
CA GLY A 639 34.33 -6.31 3.47
C GLY A 639 33.67 -6.20 4.85
N SER A 640 33.53 -4.98 5.35
CA SER A 640 32.90 -4.65 6.64
C SER A 640 31.52 -3.99 6.45
N ALA A 641 30.85 -4.26 5.33
CA ALA A 641 29.55 -3.68 5.04
C ALA A 641 28.50 -4.07 6.08
N VAL A 642 27.53 -3.19 6.32
CA VAL A 642 26.40 -3.42 7.22
C VAL A 642 25.10 -3.37 6.42
N VAL A 643 24.30 -4.42 6.45
CA VAL A 643 23.05 -4.53 5.70
C VAL A 643 21.90 -4.76 6.67
N GLN A 644 21.05 -3.76 6.86
CA GLN A 644 19.95 -3.76 7.83
C GLN A 644 18.68 -3.21 7.14
N THR A 645 18.22 -3.89 6.09
CA THR A 645 17.06 -3.46 5.30
C THR A 645 15.74 -4.00 5.86
N THR A 646 14.62 -3.37 5.47
CA THR A 646 13.26 -3.75 5.90
C THR A 646 12.26 -3.88 4.76
N PHE A 647 12.75 -3.87 3.51
CA PHE A 647 11.93 -3.93 2.29
C PHE A 647 12.33 -5.16 1.45
N TYR A 648 11.78 -5.24 0.23
CA TYR A 648 11.97 -6.31 -0.76
C TYR A 648 13.39 -6.85 -0.89
N PRO A 649 13.53 -8.07 -1.46
CA PRO A 649 14.82 -8.73 -1.58
C PRO A 649 15.87 -7.88 -2.30
N LEU A 650 17.07 -7.85 -1.75
CA LEU A 650 18.22 -7.27 -2.43
C LEU A 650 18.55 -8.14 -3.66
N GLY A 651 18.73 -7.50 -4.81
CA GLY A 651 18.75 -8.20 -6.11
C GLY A 651 17.38 -8.29 -6.79
N TRP A 652 16.32 -7.69 -6.24
CA TRP A 652 15.02 -7.61 -6.92
C TRP A 652 15.04 -6.62 -8.10
N PHE A 653 15.50 -5.40 -7.85
CA PHE A 653 15.41 -4.27 -8.80
C PHE A 653 16.60 -4.15 -9.77
N GLY A 654 17.55 -5.08 -9.71
CA GLY A 654 18.70 -5.16 -10.63
C GLY A 654 19.41 -6.51 -10.51
N GLY A 655 20.38 -6.77 -11.40
CA GLY A 655 21.24 -7.96 -11.35
C GLY A 655 22.71 -7.57 -11.19
N GLY A 656 23.52 -8.46 -10.61
CA GLY A 656 24.94 -8.18 -10.35
C GLY A 656 25.15 -7.02 -9.37
N GLN A 657 24.24 -6.89 -8.40
CA GLN A 657 24.26 -5.82 -7.41
C GLN A 657 25.10 -6.22 -6.20
N SER A 658 25.78 -5.24 -5.60
CA SER A 658 26.65 -5.53 -4.45
C SER A 658 26.76 -4.38 -3.44
N VAL A 659 27.10 -4.73 -2.21
CA VAL A 659 27.55 -3.79 -1.19
C VAL A 659 28.86 -4.27 -0.56
N SER A 660 29.80 -3.35 -0.40
CA SER A 660 31.17 -3.69 0.02
C SER A 660 31.77 -2.64 0.97
N GLY A 661 33.02 -2.87 1.39
CA GLY A 661 33.79 -1.87 2.12
C GLY A 661 33.17 -1.53 3.47
N THR A 662 32.82 -0.26 3.67
CA THR A 662 32.20 0.25 4.91
C THR A 662 30.78 0.76 4.66
N ALA A 663 30.19 0.46 3.50
CA ALA A 663 28.84 0.89 3.20
C ALA A 663 27.84 0.30 4.19
N ARG A 664 26.83 1.10 4.56
CA ARG A 664 25.70 0.69 5.38
C ARG A 664 24.39 0.85 4.61
N LEU A 665 23.62 -0.21 4.49
CA LEU A 665 22.20 -0.15 4.11
C LEU A 665 21.37 -0.20 5.39
N LEU A 666 20.48 0.76 5.58
CA LEU A 666 19.59 0.88 6.73
C LEU A 666 18.15 1.03 6.22
N GLY A 667 17.19 0.49 6.98
CA GLY A 667 15.78 0.22 6.63
C GLY A 667 15.05 1.06 5.57
N ASP A 668 14.02 0.39 5.06
CA ASP A 668 13.53 0.36 3.68
C ASP A 668 14.61 0.61 2.66
N VAL A 669 14.96 -0.40 1.86
CA VAL A 669 15.82 -0.16 0.71
C VAL A 669 15.29 -0.79 -0.56
N GLU A 670 15.05 0.08 -1.54
CA GLU A 670 14.87 -0.21 -2.96
C GLU A 670 16.22 0.05 -3.66
N PHE A 671 17.01 -1.02 -3.80
CA PHE A 671 18.38 -0.91 -4.32
C PHE A 671 18.40 -1.03 -5.84
N VAL A 672 18.56 0.09 -6.54
CA VAL A 672 18.69 0.12 -8.03
C VAL A 672 20.11 0.44 -8.49
N ALA A 673 20.99 0.82 -7.57
CA ALA A 673 22.42 0.99 -7.85
C ALA A 673 23.08 -0.34 -8.28
N THR A 674 24.21 -0.26 -8.97
CA THR A 674 25.05 -1.44 -9.24
C THR A 674 25.87 -1.83 -8.01
N SER A 675 26.49 -0.85 -7.35
CA SER A 675 27.24 -1.11 -6.12
C SER A 675 27.35 0.12 -5.21
N LYS A 676 27.59 -0.11 -3.91
CA LYS A 676 27.99 0.91 -2.92
C LYS A 676 29.12 0.37 -2.03
N SER A 677 30.07 1.23 -1.64
CA SER A 677 31.29 0.80 -0.90
C SER A 677 31.62 1.62 0.36
N SER A 678 30.98 2.77 0.56
CA SER A 678 31.12 3.61 1.74
C SER A 678 29.85 4.45 1.95
N ASN A 679 29.72 5.07 3.13
CA ASN A 679 28.55 5.83 3.60
C ASN A 679 27.31 4.99 3.91
N THR A 680 26.28 5.65 4.47
CA THR A 680 24.99 5.06 4.82
C THR A 680 23.93 5.43 3.78
N PHE A 681 23.10 4.44 3.43
CA PHE A 681 21.99 4.55 2.49
C PHE A 681 20.71 3.98 3.13
N TYR A 682 19.57 4.54 2.77
CA TYR A 682 18.22 4.19 3.23
C TYR A 682 17.20 4.69 2.19
N GLY A 683 15.96 4.21 2.23
CA GLY A 683 14.95 4.53 1.23
C GLY A 683 15.31 4.06 -0.18
N PHE A 684 15.17 4.92 -1.18
CA PHE A 684 15.61 4.60 -2.54
C PHE A 684 17.12 4.77 -2.70
N VAL A 685 17.78 3.77 -3.30
CA VAL A 685 19.24 3.80 -3.48
C VAL A 685 19.60 3.80 -4.97
N PRO A 686 19.63 4.98 -5.62
CA PRO A 686 20.06 5.11 -7.00
C PRO A 686 21.59 5.13 -7.13
N GLY A 687 22.06 4.98 -8.37
CA GLY A 687 23.50 4.97 -8.67
C GLY A 687 24.21 6.27 -8.27
N ASP A 688 23.56 7.41 -8.45
CA ASP A 688 24.11 8.76 -8.27
C ASP A 688 24.05 9.29 -6.83
N TRP A 689 23.26 8.68 -5.94
CA TRP A 689 23.24 9.08 -4.53
C TRP A 689 24.51 8.60 -3.80
N THR A 690 25.22 9.50 -3.14
CA THR A 690 26.47 9.19 -2.43
C THR A 690 26.28 8.73 -0.99
N GLY A 691 25.04 8.70 -0.49
CA GLY A 691 24.73 8.38 0.90
C GLY A 691 25.07 9.52 1.87
N VAL A 692 24.88 9.26 3.15
CA VAL A 692 25.22 10.16 4.26
C VAL A 692 26.25 9.54 5.20
N SER A 693 27.05 10.37 5.87
CA SER A 693 28.13 9.89 6.74
C SER A 693 27.64 9.33 8.08
N SER A 694 26.48 9.78 8.56
CA SER A 694 25.90 9.34 9.83
C SER A 694 24.38 9.44 9.80
N VAL A 695 23.72 8.56 10.56
CA VAL A 695 22.26 8.53 10.71
C VAL A 695 21.92 8.23 12.15
N ALA A 696 20.91 8.93 12.68
CA ALA A 696 20.27 8.62 13.95
C ALA A 696 18.81 8.27 13.68
N GLU A 697 18.36 7.12 14.19
CA GLU A 697 16.96 6.73 14.12
C GLU A 697 16.17 7.37 15.26
N VAL A 698 14.92 7.76 14.99
CA VAL A 698 14.02 8.35 16.00
C VAL A 698 13.37 7.30 16.91
N THR A 699 13.32 6.04 16.48
CA THR A 699 12.72 4.95 17.26
C THR A 699 13.60 4.62 18.47
N VAL A 700 13.00 4.47 19.64
CA VAL A 700 13.71 3.99 20.84
C VAL A 700 14.22 2.57 20.61
N ALA A 701 15.51 2.33 20.88
CA ALA A 701 16.13 1.02 20.74
C ALA A 701 15.88 0.14 21.97
N PRO A 702 15.87 -1.21 21.82
CA PRO A 702 15.86 -2.14 22.95
C PRO A 702 17.13 -1.99 23.84
N PRO A 703 17.15 -2.54 25.08
CA PRO A 703 16.17 -3.46 25.66
C PRO A 703 14.88 -2.77 26.11
N TYR A 704 13.76 -3.45 25.87
CA TYR A 704 12.46 -3.07 26.43
C TYR A 704 12.20 -3.85 27.72
N ALA A 705 11.43 -3.26 28.62
CA ALA A 705 11.11 -3.88 29.89
C ALA A 705 9.60 -4.11 30.01
N TRP A 706 9.21 -5.32 30.41
CA TRP A 706 7.82 -5.62 30.71
C TRP A 706 7.29 -4.70 31.82
N ARG A 707 6.11 -4.11 31.61
CA ARG A 707 5.40 -3.31 32.60
C ARG A 707 4.28 -4.17 33.20
N PRO A 708 4.23 -4.37 34.53
CA PRO A 708 3.18 -5.16 35.18
C PRO A 708 1.78 -4.71 34.81
#